data_AF-A0A2T6KTU4-F1
#
_entry.id   AF-A0A2T6KTU4-F1
#
_cell.length_a   1.000
_cell.length_b   1.000
_cell.length_c   1.000
_cell.angle_alpha   90.00
_cell.angle_beta   90.00
_cell.angle_gamma   90.00
#
_symmetry.space_group_name_H-M   'P 1'
#
loop_
_entity.id
_entity.type
_entity.pdbx_description
1 polymer ?
#
loop_
_entity_poly.entity_id
_entity_poly.type
_entity_poly.pdbx_seq_one_letter_code
_entity_poly.pdbx_strand_id
1 'polypeptide(L)'
;MNRVRRRRVLAAAALAALSLGALGVLPATAGPAGADPDPVAQAAPRAVAGEYADRFLELYEKMHDPANGYFSAQGIPYHSAETLLVEAPDYGHETTSEAYSFWLWLETSYGQITGDWEPFNHTWDTLEAYMIPTTENQPTNGAYNPASPATYAPEHNHPSAYPAQLDTGIDVGQDPIGAELRQTYGTSEIYGMHWLADVDNVYGFGAAPGSSELLGPDYEGTSYINTFQRGPQESVWETIPQPAIDDFSYGGPNGYLDLFTGDASYARQWKYTNAPDADARAVEAVYWAKQFANEQGAGGEISGTVDKASKMGDYLRYSLFDKYFKEIGCESTGCSAGSGRSSAHYLLSWYYAWGGALDTSGPWAWRIGSSHAHFGYQNPLAAYALSTDADLVPASPTAQDDWSTSMDRQLEFFQWLQSAEGGIAGGATNSVDGSYGSHPAGAPTFYDMVYDEAPVYHDPPSNQWFGMQGWGVERIAQLYHETGDERARDILDKWVPWVLDEITVTADSWQVPSELAWTGAPETWNPASPGANTGLHVSVTSHGQDVGVAGAIARTLIYYAAASGDQESADTAKALLDAMWEQNSDEKGIGTVESRADFGRFDDEYQAGGQGVYVPGGWTGTYPNGDQVSAGVSFLDIRSFYEDDPMFPEVQEYLDGGDVPQFTYHRFWAQTAVATAMAEYDRLLGAGAEAAAETD
;
A
#
# COMPACT_ATOMS: atom_id res chain seq x y z
N MET A 1 -27.18 -68.68 4.66
CA MET A 1 -26.95 -68.50 3.21
C MET A 1 -25.93 -67.39 3.01
N ASN A 2 -24.82 -67.71 2.35
CA ASN A 2 -23.75 -66.91 1.71
C ASN A 2 -23.47 -65.48 2.25
N ARG A 3 -22.39 -65.27 3.03
CA ARG A 3 -20.94 -65.13 2.72
C ARG A 3 -20.51 -63.70 2.38
N VAL A 4 -19.85 -63.10 3.37
CA VAL A 4 -19.06 -61.86 3.44
C VAL A 4 -17.82 -61.91 2.54
N ARG A 5 -17.42 -60.76 1.96
CA ARG A 5 -16.02 -60.44 1.63
C ARG A 5 -15.69 -58.97 1.84
N ARG A 6 -14.83 -58.70 2.84
CA ARG A 6 -13.93 -57.54 2.93
C ARG A 6 -12.59 -57.92 2.30
N ARG A 7 -11.88 -56.96 1.71
CA ARG A 7 -10.42 -57.03 1.53
C ARG A 7 -9.79 -55.64 1.75
N ARG A 8 -8.99 -55.54 2.81
CA ARG A 8 -7.80 -54.69 2.93
C ARG A 8 -6.60 -55.57 2.60
N VAL A 9 -5.55 -55.05 1.98
CA VAL A 9 -4.18 -55.59 2.09
C VAL A 9 -3.18 -54.43 2.06
N LEU A 10 -2.30 -54.44 3.06
CA LEU A 10 -1.10 -53.64 3.25
C LEU A 10 0.13 -54.34 2.63
N ALA A 11 1.08 -53.51 2.18
CA ALA A 11 2.56 -53.60 2.26
C ALA A 11 3.31 -54.91 1.93
N ALA A 12 4.40 -54.78 1.14
CA ALA A 12 5.78 -54.97 1.61
C ALA A 12 6.79 -54.94 0.44
N ALA A 13 7.93 -54.26 0.68
CA ALA A 13 9.13 -54.24 -0.15
C ALA A 13 10.07 -55.43 0.15
N ALA A 14 10.90 -55.84 -0.82
CA ALA A 14 12.22 -56.43 -0.58
C ALA A 14 13.05 -56.55 -1.89
N LEU A 15 14.30 -56.09 -1.82
CA LEU A 15 15.40 -56.29 -2.77
C LEU A 15 15.81 -57.77 -2.88
N ALA A 16 16.32 -58.19 -4.05
CA ALA A 16 17.56 -59.00 -4.16
C ALA A 16 18.02 -59.12 -5.63
N ALA A 17 19.32 -58.88 -5.84
CA ALA A 17 20.06 -59.05 -7.08
C ALA A 17 20.42 -60.53 -7.35
N LEU A 18 20.59 -60.93 -8.63
CA LEU A 18 21.74 -61.69 -9.13
C LEU A 18 21.64 -62.03 -10.63
N SER A 19 22.81 -61.96 -11.25
CA SER A 19 23.24 -62.08 -12.65
C SER A 19 23.22 -63.48 -13.28
N LEU A 20 23.13 -63.54 -14.63
CA LEU A 20 23.76 -64.48 -15.61
C LEU A 20 22.92 -64.38 -16.92
N GLY A 21 23.37 -64.02 -18.12
CA GLY A 21 24.66 -64.16 -18.78
C GLY A 21 24.52 -65.16 -19.94
N ALA A 22 24.30 -64.69 -21.18
CA ALA A 22 24.52 -65.48 -22.40
C ALA A 22 24.80 -64.59 -23.62
N LEU A 23 26.00 -64.79 -24.18
CA LEU A 23 26.69 -64.09 -25.27
C LEU A 23 26.05 -64.25 -26.66
N GLY A 24 26.28 -63.25 -27.53
CA GLY A 24 26.09 -63.35 -28.98
C GLY A 24 26.70 -62.20 -29.80
N VAL A 25 28.02 -62.28 -30.03
CA VAL A 25 28.81 -61.86 -31.23
C VAL A 25 28.82 -60.37 -31.69
N LEU A 26 30.06 -59.83 -31.75
CA LEU A 26 30.51 -58.52 -32.26
C LEU A 26 30.40 -58.36 -33.80
N PRO A 27 30.43 -57.12 -34.31
CA PRO A 27 31.71 -56.60 -34.82
C PRO A 27 32.05 -55.19 -34.31
N ALA A 28 33.34 -54.91 -34.21
CA ALA A 28 33.92 -53.64 -33.79
C ALA A 28 34.10 -52.69 -35.00
N THR A 29 33.78 -51.40 -34.84
CA THR A 29 34.53 -50.26 -35.39
C THR A 29 34.04 -48.91 -34.84
N ALA A 30 35.01 -48.04 -34.57
CA ALA A 30 34.98 -46.57 -34.40
C ALA A 30 34.25 -46.01 -33.15
N GLY A 31 35.04 -45.45 -32.22
CA GLY A 31 34.53 -44.61 -31.14
C GLY A 31 34.06 -43.24 -31.67
N PRO A 32 33.04 -42.61 -31.08
CA PRO A 32 32.69 -41.25 -31.41
C PRO A 32 33.68 -40.28 -30.74
N ALA A 33 34.10 -39.31 -31.53
CA ALA A 33 34.84 -38.13 -31.13
C ALA A 33 34.11 -37.37 -30.02
N GLY A 34 34.87 -36.59 -29.25
CA GLY A 34 34.33 -35.73 -28.19
C GLY A 34 33.17 -34.90 -28.70
N ALA A 35 32.06 -34.94 -27.97
CA ALA A 35 31.04 -33.93 -28.07
C ALA A 35 31.66 -32.64 -27.53
N ASP A 36 31.74 -31.62 -28.38
CA ASP A 36 31.87 -30.24 -27.91
C ASP A 36 30.74 -29.97 -26.91
N PRO A 37 30.96 -29.17 -25.85
CA PRO A 37 29.87 -28.71 -25.01
C PRO A 37 28.81 -28.04 -25.89
N ASP A 38 27.54 -28.36 -25.65
CA ASP A 38 26.41 -27.64 -26.26
C ASP A 38 26.67 -26.13 -26.14
N PRO A 39 26.42 -25.34 -27.20
CA PRO A 39 26.50 -23.90 -27.07
C PRO A 39 25.55 -23.50 -25.93
N VAL A 40 26.09 -22.85 -24.89
CA VAL A 40 25.30 -22.15 -23.88
C VAL A 40 24.27 -21.35 -24.67
N ALA A 41 22.98 -21.64 -24.45
CA ALA A 41 21.93 -20.87 -25.07
C ALA A 41 22.24 -19.40 -24.80
N GLN A 42 22.54 -18.63 -25.86
CA GLN A 42 22.67 -17.19 -25.71
C GLN A 42 21.34 -16.74 -25.11
N ALA A 43 21.41 -16.13 -23.92
CA ALA A 43 20.27 -15.41 -23.37
C ALA A 43 19.72 -14.50 -24.48
N ALA A 44 18.40 -14.47 -24.64
CA ALA A 44 17.79 -13.54 -25.58
C ALA A 44 18.34 -12.13 -25.30
N PRO A 45 18.61 -11.32 -26.35
CA PRO A 45 19.06 -9.96 -26.12
C PRO A 45 18.02 -9.23 -25.25
N ARG A 46 18.48 -8.65 -24.13
CA ARG A 46 17.63 -7.88 -23.21
C ARG A 46 17.11 -6.63 -23.91
N ALA A 47 15.89 -6.21 -23.56
CA ALA A 47 15.27 -5.01 -24.10
C ALA A 47 15.93 -3.73 -23.56
N VAL A 48 16.38 -3.76 -22.29
CA VAL A 48 17.23 -2.73 -21.69
C VAL A 48 18.50 -3.36 -21.12
N ALA A 49 19.64 -2.69 -21.32
CA ALA A 49 20.95 -3.15 -20.89
C ALA A 49 21.80 -1.99 -20.37
N GLY A 50 22.63 -2.27 -19.37
CA GLY A 50 23.49 -1.31 -18.70
C GLY A 50 23.82 -1.78 -17.29
N GLU A 51 24.69 -1.03 -16.61
CA GLU A 51 25.14 -1.37 -15.26
C GLU A 51 23.99 -1.37 -14.25
N TYR A 52 23.06 -0.42 -14.33
CA TYR A 52 21.94 -0.32 -13.39
C TYR A 52 20.84 -1.35 -13.69
N ALA A 53 20.62 -1.70 -14.95
CA ALA A 53 19.78 -2.83 -15.32
C ALA A 53 20.35 -4.17 -14.81
N ASP A 54 21.68 -4.34 -14.79
CA ASP A 54 22.32 -5.49 -14.15
C ASP A 54 22.09 -5.49 -12.62
N ARG A 55 22.25 -4.33 -11.96
CA ARG A 55 21.97 -4.18 -10.52
C ARG A 55 20.50 -4.46 -10.18
N PHE A 56 19.55 -4.01 -11.01
CA PHE A 56 18.13 -4.35 -10.87
C PHE A 56 17.95 -5.87 -10.88
N LEU A 57 18.51 -6.58 -11.85
CA LEU A 57 18.34 -8.03 -11.96
C LEU A 57 18.98 -8.76 -10.78
N GLU A 58 20.11 -8.28 -10.25
CA GLU A 58 20.71 -8.84 -9.04
C GLU A 58 19.81 -8.62 -7.80
N LEU A 59 19.21 -7.45 -7.61
CA LEU A 59 18.25 -7.24 -6.51
C LEU A 59 16.99 -8.08 -6.71
N TYR A 60 16.49 -8.17 -7.94
CA TYR A 60 15.34 -8.99 -8.29
C TYR A 60 15.58 -10.46 -7.92
N GLU A 61 16.77 -11.00 -8.27
CA GLU A 61 17.18 -12.35 -7.90
C GLU A 61 17.27 -12.53 -6.38
N LYS A 62 17.84 -11.55 -5.64
CA LYS A 62 17.87 -11.60 -4.17
C LYS A 62 16.47 -11.58 -3.56
N MET A 63 15.55 -10.76 -4.09
CA MET A 63 14.18 -10.67 -3.60
C MET A 63 13.39 -11.97 -3.85
N HIS A 64 13.65 -12.65 -4.97
CA HIS A 64 12.98 -13.89 -5.34
C HIS A 64 13.69 -15.15 -4.82
N ASP A 65 14.87 -15.04 -4.19
CA ASP A 65 15.51 -16.18 -3.52
C ASP A 65 14.70 -16.52 -2.25
N PRO A 66 14.12 -17.74 -2.16
CA PRO A 66 13.39 -18.14 -0.96
C PRO A 66 14.23 -18.13 0.32
N ALA A 67 15.56 -18.16 0.22
CA ALA A 67 16.47 -18.04 1.36
C ALA A 67 16.43 -16.64 2.00
N ASN A 68 16.05 -15.61 1.24
CA ASN A 68 16.02 -14.22 1.70
C ASN A 68 14.66 -13.80 2.29
N GLY A 69 13.63 -14.64 2.16
CA GLY A 69 12.42 -14.54 2.98
C GLY A 69 11.46 -13.40 2.64
N TYR A 70 11.51 -12.81 1.44
CA TYR A 70 10.56 -11.75 1.04
C TYR A 70 9.13 -12.26 0.77
N PHE A 71 8.99 -13.54 0.42
CA PHE A 71 7.72 -14.16 0.10
C PHE A 71 7.45 -15.34 1.04
N SER A 72 6.17 -15.49 1.40
CA SER A 72 5.70 -16.68 2.11
C SER A 72 5.74 -17.93 1.24
N ALA A 73 5.53 -19.09 1.86
CA ALA A 73 5.39 -20.36 1.14
C ALA A 73 4.21 -20.38 0.15
N GLN A 74 3.26 -19.44 0.28
CA GLN A 74 2.13 -19.26 -0.64
C GLN A 74 2.46 -18.34 -1.82
N GLY A 75 3.67 -17.76 -1.87
CA GLY A 75 4.07 -16.79 -2.89
C GLY A 75 3.52 -15.38 -2.65
N ILE A 76 3.20 -15.04 -1.39
CA ILE A 76 2.67 -13.73 -1.00
C ILE A 76 3.81 -12.90 -0.44
N PRO A 77 4.05 -11.66 -0.93
CA PRO A 77 5.10 -10.82 -0.38
C PRO A 77 4.75 -10.44 1.06
N TYR A 78 5.73 -10.50 1.96
CA TYR A 78 5.60 -9.88 3.27
C TYR A 78 5.86 -8.37 3.17
N HIS A 79 5.54 -7.64 4.23
CA HIS A 79 5.95 -6.24 4.37
C HIS A 79 7.48 -6.13 4.45
N SER A 80 8.12 -7.03 5.19
CA SER A 80 9.58 -7.16 5.30
C SER A 80 10.03 -8.60 5.45
N ALA A 81 11.28 -8.89 5.06
CA ALA A 81 11.89 -10.20 5.31
C ALA A 81 12.11 -10.49 6.80
N GLU A 82 12.27 -9.44 7.60
CA GLU A 82 12.33 -9.51 9.07
C GLU A 82 10.92 -9.46 9.67
N THR A 83 10.69 -10.22 10.73
CA THR A 83 9.39 -10.38 11.41
C THR A 83 9.11 -9.29 12.45
N LEU A 84 10.07 -8.91 13.28
CA LEU A 84 9.94 -7.82 14.24
C LEU A 84 10.09 -6.46 13.58
N LEU A 85 8.96 -5.88 13.20
CA LEU A 85 8.83 -4.55 12.62
C LEU A 85 7.45 -3.97 12.96
N VAL A 86 7.42 -2.71 13.40
CA VAL A 86 6.20 -1.98 13.76
C VAL A 86 6.29 -0.56 13.22
N GLU A 87 5.43 -0.15 12.28
CA GLU A 87 5.46 1.22 11.69
C GLU A 87 4.17 1.66 11.01
N ALA A 88 3.43 0.72 10.41
CA ALA A 88 2.09 0.88 9.89
C ALA A 88 1.36 -0.48 9.95
N PRO A 89 1.87 -1.55 9.31
CA PRO A 89 1.71 -2.89 9.87
C PRO A 89 2.45 -2.97 11.21
N ASP A 90 2.00 -3.88 12.05
CA ASP A 90 2.53 -4.08 13.39
C ASP A 90 3.28 -5.40 13.55
N TYR A 91 3.48 -6.13 12.45
CA TYR A 91 4.33 -7.31 12.32
C TYR A 91 4.83 -7.45 10.88
N GLY A 92 6.10 -7.78 10.69
CA GLY A 92 6.77 -7.73 9.38
C GLY A 92 6.29 -8.77 8.36
N HIS A 93 5.73 -9.90 8.82
CA HIS A 93 5.08 -10.90 7.96
C HIS A 93 3.57 -10.68 7.82
N GLU A 94 3.04 -9.54 8.27
CA GLU A 94 1.86 -9.00 7.61
C GLU A 94 2.24 -8.59 6.18
N THR A 95 1.23 -8.36 5.35
CA THR A 95 1.38 -7.76 4.03
C THR A 95 0.33 -6.70 3.84
N THR A 96 0.58 -5.84 2.86
CA THR A 96 -0.27 -4.70 2.57
C THR A 96 -0.63 -4.66 1.10
N SER A 97 -1.74 -3.99 0.77
CA SER A 97 -2.02 -3.62 -0.62
C SER A 97 -0.87 -2.79 -1.22
N GLU A 98 -0.15 -2.03 -0.39
CA GLU A 98 1.08 -1.33 -0.76
C GLU A 98 2.14 -2.32 -1.26
N ALA A 99 2.50 -3.34 -0.48
CA ALA A 99 3.51 -4.35 -0.87
C ALA A 99 3.16 -5.00 -2.22
N TYR A 100 1.89 -5.34 -2.44
CA TYR A 100 1.41 -5.85 -3.73
C TYR A 100 1.54 -4.85 -4.88
N SER A 101 1.20 -3.57 -4.64
CA SER A 101 1.34 -2.53 -5.65
C SER A 101 2.82 -2.25 -6.01
N PHE A 102 3.74 -2.42 -5.06
CA PHE A 102 5.19 -2.40 -5.33
C PHE A 102 5.62 -3.66 -6.07
N TRP A 103 5.11 -4.85 -5.72
CA TRP A 103 5.45 -6.07 -6.45
C TRP A 103 5.06 -5.96 -7.94
N LEU A 104 3.89 -5.40 -8.24
CA LEU A 104 3.51 -5.09 -9.63
C LEU A 104 4.53 -4.18 -10.32
N TRP A 105 5.04 -3.16 -9.63
CA TRP A 105 6.09 -2.28 -10.15
C TRP A 105 7.42 -3.01 -10.40
N LEU A 106 7.82 -3.90 -9.48
CA LEU A 106 8.99 -4.75 -9.64
C LEU A 106 8.88 -5.58 -10.93
N GLU A 107 7.73 -6.23 -11.13
CA GLU A 107 7.51 -7.06 -12.32
C GLU A 107 7.30 -6.24 -13.60
N THR A 108 6.80 -5.00 -13.50
CA THR A 108 6.77 -4.06 -14.63
C THR A 108 8.19 -3.79 -15.13
N SER A 109 9.13 -3.47 -14.22
CA SER A 109 10.54 -3.27 -14.60
C SER A 109 11.20 -4.56 -15.07
N TYR A 110 10.85 -5.72 -14.49
CA TYR A 110 11.37 -7.01 -14.94
C TYR A 110 10.93 -7.34 -16.38
N GLY A 111 9.64 -7.21 -16.70
CA GLY A 111 9.13 -7.38 -18.06
C GLY A 111 9.70 -6.36 -19.04
N GLN A 112 9.93 -5.13 -18.60
CA GLN A 112 10.56 -4.09 -19.40
C GLN A 112 12.03 -4.41 -19.74
N ILE A 113 12.80 -4.99 -18.84
CA ILE A 113 14.20 -5.37 -19.08
C ILE A 113 14.32 -6.68 -19.87
N THR A 114 13.52 -7.68 -19.52
CA THR A 114 13.69 -9.07 -19.99
C THR A 114 12.79 -9.45 -21.16
N GLY A 115 11.67 -8.75 -21.32
CA GLY A 115 10.58 -9.13 -22.23
C GLY A 115 9.68 -10.25 -21.71
N ASP A 116 9.88 -10.71 -20.47
CA ASP A 116 9.06 -11.74 -19.83
C ASP A 116 7.96 -11.11 -18.96
N TRP A 117 6.71 -11.23 -19.43
CA TRP A 117 5.53 -10.67 -18.78
C TRP A 117 4.71 -11.71 -17.99
N GLU A 118 5.17 -12.96 -17.90
CA GLU A 118 4.51 -13.98 -17.08
C GLU A 118 4.51 -13.59 -15.57
N PRO A 119 5.64 -13.15 -14.97
CA PRO A 119 5.66 -12.71 -13.57
C PRO A 119 4.71 -11.56 -13.27
N PHE A 120 4.56 -10.60 -14.18
CA PHE A 120 3.64 -9.47 -14.04
C PHE A 120 2.18 -9.94 -13.93
N ASN A 121 1.76 -10.84 -14.83
CA ASN A 121 0.41 -11.42 -14.78
C ASN A 121 0.21 -12.29 -13.53
N HIS A 122 1.24 -13.06 -13.14
CA HIS A 122 1.20 -13.89 -11.93
C HIS A 122 1.00 -13.05 -10.66
N THR A 123 1.65 -11.89 -10.58
CA THR A 123 1.49 -10.95 -9.48
C THR A 123 0.04 -10.47 -9.37
N TRP A 124 -0.59 -10.11 -10.50
CA TRP A 124 -1.99 -9.70 -10.49
C TRP A 124 -2.94 -10.83 -10.08
N ASP A 125 -2.71 -12.05 -10.57
CA ASP A 125 -3.50 -13.22 -10.17
C ASP A 125 -3.39 -13.49 -8.66
N THR A 126 -2.19 -13.28 -8.09
CA THR A 126 -1.95 -13.41 -6.64
C THR A 126 -2.63 -12.29 -5.86
N LEU A 127 -2.59 -11.05 -6.35
CA LEU A 127 -3.32 -9.91 -5.79
C LEU A 127 -4.83 -10.20 -5.73
N GLU A 128 -5.43 -10.65 -6.83
CA GLU A 128 -6.86 -11.00 -6.86
C GLU A 128 -7.20 -12.14 -5.89
N ALA A 129 -6.31 -13.11 -5.72
CA ALA A 129 -6.54 -14.27 -4.87
C ALA A 129 -6.49 -13.92 -3.37
N TYR A 130 -5.60 -13.02 -2.96
CA TYR A 130 -5.26 -12.83 -1.54
C TYR A 130 -5.54 -11.44 -1.00
N MET A 131 -5.69 -10.40 -1.83
CA MET A 131 -5.93 -9.02 -1.38
C MET A 131 -7.29 -8.46 -1.78
N ILE A 132 -7.95 -9.00 -2.80
CA ILE A 132 -9.32 -8.60 -3.15
C ILE A 132 -10.30 -9.59 -2.51
N PRO A 133 -11.19 -9.14 -1.59
CA PRO A 133 -12.15 -10.03 -0.95
C PRO A 133 -13.04 -10.78 -1.97
N THR A 134 -13.14 -12.12 -1.85
CA THR A 134 -13.98 -12.93 -2.75
C THR A 134 -15.47 -12.80 -2.43
N THR A 135 -16.34 -13.43 -3.24
CA THR A 135 -17.78 -13.51 -2.96
C THR A 135 -18.08 -14.01 -1.54
N GLU A 136 -17.37 -15.03 -1.07
CA GLU A 136 -17.53 -15.61 0.28
C GLU A 136 -17.11 -14.63 1.38
N ASN A 137 -16.10 -13.79 1.10
CA ASN A 137 -15.59 -12.80 2.02
C ASN A 137 -16.50 -11.55 2.13
N GLN A 138 -17.25 -11.20 1.07
CA GLN A 138 -18.14 -10.03 1.02
C GLN A 138 -19.60 -10.36 0.57
N PRO A 139 -20.28 -11.33 1.22
CA PRO A 139 -21.43 -12.07 0.68
C PRO A 139 -22.75 -11.29 0.61
N THR A 140 -22.89 -10.18 1.32
CA THR A 140 -24.18 -9.48 1.50
C THR A 140 -24.22 -8.09 0.86
N ASN A 141 -23.26 -7.76 -0.02
CA ASN A 141 -23.29 -6.53 -0.83
C ASN A 141 -24.62 -6.31 -1.57
N GLY A 142 -25.35 -7.38 -1.91
CA GLY A 142 -26.67 -7.28 -2.55
C GLY A 142 -27.72 -6.51 -1.74
N ALA A 143 -27.51 -6.33 -0.44
CA ALA A 143 -28.36 -5.56 0.47
C ALA A 143 -28.01 -4.06 0.53
N TYR A 144 -26.90 -3.63 -0.09
CA TYR A 144 -26.46 -2.25 -0.08
C TYR A 144 -27.49 -1.31 -0.74
N ASN A 145 -27.73 -0.16 -0.10
CA ASN A 145 -28.64 0.87 -0.58
C ASN A 145 -27.88 2.18 -0.83
N PRO A 146 -27.61 2.56 -2.10
CA PRO A 146 -26.90 3.80 -2.43
C PRO A 146 -27.60 5.08 -1.95
N ALA A 147 -28.91 5.05 -1.68
CA ALA A 147 -29.63 6.20 -1.13
C ALA A 147 -29.48 6.36 0.40
N SER A 148 -28.86 5.39 1.06
CA SER A 148 -28.58 5.37 2.50
C SER A 148 -27.29 4.57 2.72
N PRO A 149 -26.13 5.10 2.26
CA PRO A 149 -24.91 4.32 2.09
C PRO A 149 -24.28 3.86 3.41
N ALA A 150 -24.47 4.58 4.51
CA ALA A 150 -23.98 4.21 5.83
C ALA A 150 -24.80 4.92 6.93
N THR A 151 -24.55 4.59 8.20
CA THR A 151 -25.00 5.38 9.35
C THR A 151 -23.81 6.14 9.92
N TYR A 152 -24.00 7.42 10.24
CA TYR A 152 -22.93 8.26 10.78
C TYR A 152 -22.47 7.80 12.17
N ALA A 153 -21.16 7.83 12.40
CA ALA A 153 -20.55 7.91 13.72
C ALA A 153 -19.46 8.98 13.68
N PRO A 154 -19.28 9.78 14.74
CA PRO A 154 -18.18 10.74 14.82
C PRO A 154 -16.84 10.01 14.96
N GLU A 155 -15.78 10.57 14.40
CA GLU A 155 -14.43 10.28 14.89
C GLU A 155 -14.20 11.02 16.21
N HIS A 156 -13.23 10.55 16.97
CA HIS A 156 -12.77 11.22 18.17
C HIS A 156 -11.25 11.33 18.14
N ASN A 157 -10.73 12.44 18.65
CA ASN A 157 -9.29 12.74 18.60
C ASN A 157 -8.42 11.84 19.49
N HIS A 158 -8.98 10.89 20.23
CA HIS A 158 -8.23 10.01 21.13
C HIS A 158 -8.90 8.63 21.29
N PRO A 159 -8.13 7.52 21.36
CA PRO A 159 -8.68 6.16 21.48
C PRO A 159 -9.63 5.97 22.67
N SER A 160 -9.40 6.70 23.76
CA SER A 160 -10.21 6.60 24.98
C SER A 160 -11.66 7.05 24.85
N ALA A 161 -11.99 7.73 23.75
CA ALA A 161 -13.36 8.17 23.46
C ALA A 161 -14.18 7.14 22.68
N TYR A 162 -13.55 6.03 22.26
CA TYR A 162 -14.21 4.92 21.58
C TYR A 162 -14.75 3.88 22.60
N PRO A 163 -15.85 3.16 22.27
CA PRO A 163 -16.52 3.08 20.96
C PRO A 163 -17.33 4.33 20.57
N ALA A 164 -17.28 4.72 19.29
CA ALA A 164 -18.01 5.87 18.75
C ALA A 164 -19.48 5.51 18.46
N GLN A 165 -20.42 6.23 19.08
CA GLN A 165 -21.85 5.92 18.98
C GLN A 165 -22.43 6.22 17.59
N LEU A 166 -23.07 5.22 16.97
CA LEU A 166 -23.86 5.42 15.75
C LEU A 166 -25.03 6.36 16.02
N ASP A 167 -25.23 7.35 15.15
CA ASP A 167 -26.30 8.34 15.23
C ASP A 167 -27.18 8.31 13.97
N THR A 168 -28.35 7.69 14.10
CA THR A 168 -29.36 7.60 13.02
C THR A 168 -30.09 8.93 12.77
N GLY A 169 -29.86 9.95 13.60
CA GLY A 169 -30.45 11.29 13.47
C GLY A 169 -29.68 12.21 12.53
N ILE A 170 -28.48 11.81 12.08
CA ILE A 170 -27.65 12.57 11.14
C ILE A 170 -27.89 12.08 9.71
N ASP A 171 -28.34 12.97 8.84
CA ASP A 171 -28.54 12.67 7.42
C ASP A 171 -27.20 12.41 6.73
N VAL A 172 -27.11 11.34 5.95
CA VAL A 172 -25.98 11.03 5.07
C VAL A 172 -26.37 11.29 3.61
N GLY A 173 -25.38 11.54 2.74
CA GLY A 173 -25.62 11.74 1.32
C GLY A 173 -25.97 10.48 0.55
N GLN A 174 -26.15 10.63 -0.76
CA GLN A 174 -26.35 9.52 -1.69
C GLN A 174 -25.02 9.12 -2.32
N ASP A 175 -24.77 7.82 -2.41
CA ASP A 175 -23.72 7.24 -3.25
C ASP A 175 -24.16 7.29 -4.73
N PRO A 176 -23.47 8.08 -5.58
CA PRO A 176 -23.88 8.30 -6.96
C PRO A 176 -23.21 7.35 -7.96
N ILE A 177 -22.35 6.42 -7.52
CA ILE A 177 -21.63 5.48 -8.38
C ILE A 177 -22.00 4.02 -8.12
N GLY A 178 -22.52 3.66 -6.93
CA GLY A 178 -22.81 2.26 -6.59
C GLY A 178 -23.79 1.55 -7.53
N ALA A 179 -24.83 2.26 -8.01
CA ALA A 179 -25.77 1.70 -8.99
C ALA A 179 -25.16 1.57 -10.39
N GLU A 180 -24.30 2.52 -10.77
CA GLU A 180 -23.57 2.52 -12.05
C GLU A 180 -22.61 1.34 -12.11
N LEU A 181 -21.73 1.21 -11.11
CA LEU A 181 -20.77 0.10 -10.99
C LEU A 181 -21.48 -1.27 -11.07
N ARG A 182 -22.60 -1.42 -10.35
CA ARG A 182 -23.40 -2.65 -10.40
C ARG A 182 -23.94 -2.94 -11.79
N GLN A 183 -24.35 -1.91 -12.53
CA GLN A 183 -24.84 -2.07 -13.89
C GLN A 183 -23.71 -2.43 -14.86
N THR A 184 -22.54 -1.80 -14.71
CA THR A 184 -21.35 -2.02 -15.54
C THR A 184 -20.82 -3.45 -15.37
N TYR A 185 -20.66 -3.91 -14.14
CA TYR A 185 -19.96 -5.18 -13.84
C TYR A 185 -20.89 -6.35 -13.49
N GLY A 186 -22.19 -6.11 -13.38
CA GLY A 186 -23.18 -7.16 -13.08
C GLY A 186 -23.09 -7.76 -11.68
N THR A 187 -22.26 -7.20 -10.80
CA THR A 187 -22.07 -7.61 -9.40
C THR A 187 -22.24 -6.41 -8.46
N SER A 188 -22.61 -6.66 -7.21
CA SER A 188 -22.57 -5.63 -6.15
C SER A 188 -21.26 -5.67 -5.37
N GLU A 189 -20.37 -6.63 -5.62
CA GLU A 189 -19.07 -6.71 -4.96
C GLU A 189 -18.17 -5.52 -5.33
N ILE A 190 -17.24 -5.22 -4.44
CA ILE A 190 -16.18 -4.24 -4.67
C ILE A 190 -14.95 -4.96 -5.22
N TYR A 191 -14.36 -4.39 -6.27
CA TYR A 191 -13.12 -4.86 -6.86
C TYR A 191 -11.99 -3.86 -6.54
N GLY A 192 -11.45 -3.99 -5.33
CA GLY A 192 -10.36 -3.18 -4.80
C GLY A 192 -9.71 -3.92 -3.64
N MET A 193 -8.43 -3.67 -3.39
CA MET A 193 -7.68 -4.40 -2.38
C MET A 193 -8.16 -4.02 -0.97
N HIS A 194 -8.26 -4.99 -0.08
CA HIS A 194 -8.15 -4.71 1.34
C HIS A 194 -6.71 -4.32 1.68
N TRP A 195 -6.51 -3.42 2.62
CA TRP A 195 -5.18 -2.85 2.87
C TRP A 195 -4.22 -3.75 3.65
N LEU A 196 -4.70 -4.65 4.52
CA LEU A 196 -3.85 -5.42 5.44
C LEU A 196 -4.26 -6.90 5.50
N ALA A 197 -3.27 -7.78 5.53
CA ALA A 197 -3.47 -9.19 5.78
C ALA A 197 -2.31 -9.79 6.58
N ASP A 198 -2.63 -10.68 7.51
CA ASP A 198 -1.70 -11.52 8.25
C ASP A 198 -1.38 -12.75 7.39
N VAL A 199 -0.19 -12.80 6.80
CA VAL A 199 0.15 -13.80 5.76
C VAL A 199 0.31 -15.20 6.34
N ASP A 200 0.87 -15.29 7.55
CA ASP A 200 1.22 -16.53 8.24
C ASP A 200 0.22 -16.92 9.32
N ASN A 201 -0.88 -16.16 9.47
CA ASN A 201 -1.89 -16.33 10.50
C ASN A 201 -1.30 -16.27 11.92
N VAL A 202 -0.32 -15.39 12.16
CA VAL A 202 0.32 -15.22 13.48
C VAL A 202 -0.69 -14.80 14.56
N TYR A 203 -1.69 -13.99 14.19
CA TYR A 203 -2.79 -13.61 15.07
C TYR A 203 -3.80 -14.74 15.29
N GLY A 204 -3.80 -15.74 14.41
CA GLY A 204 -4.58 -16.97 14.55
C GLY A 204 -6.07 -16.82 14.23
N PHE A 205 -6.49 -15.75 13.56
CA PHE A 205 -7.91 -15.56 13.22
C PHE A 205 -8.39 -16.51 12.13
N GLY A 206 -7.57 -16.77 11.12
CA GLY A 206 -7.94 -17.56 9.94
C GLY A 206 -9.10 -16.94 9.14
N ALA A 207 -9.15 -15.61 9.01
CA ALA A 207 -10.11 -14.92 8.13
C ALA A 207 -9.70 -15.07 6.67
N ALA A 208 -9.72 -16.31 6.17
CA ALA A 208 -9.10 -16.68 4.91
C ALA A 208 -9.81 -16.13 3.68
N PRO A 209 -9.06 -15.81 2.59
CA PRO A 209 -9.65 -15.65 1.27
C PRO A 209 -10.52 -16.85 0.88
N GLY A 210 -11.73 -16.59 0.37
CA GLY A 210 -12.70 -17.64 0.06
C GLY A 210 -13.46 -18.22 1.26
N SER A 211 -13.34 -17.63 2.46
CA SER A 211 -14.08 -18.02 3.66
C SER A 211 -15.04 -16.93 4.15
N SER A 212 -16.23 -17.32 4.62
CA SER A 212 -17.17 -16.43 5.32
C SER A 212 -17.13 -16.61 6.84
N GLU A 213 -16.21 -17.43 7.35
CA GLU A 213 -16.07 -17.83 8.76
C GLU A 213 -14.60 -17.74 9.17
N LEU A 214 -14.34 -17.61 10.47
CA LEU A 214 -12.99 -17.67 11.03
C LEU A 214 -12.52 -19.13 11.15
N LEU A 215 -11.41 -19.45 10.48
CA LEU A 215 -10.83 -20.80 10.49
C LEU A 215 -9.96 -21.08 11.72
N GLY A 216 -9.61 -20.04 12.49
CA GLY A 216 -8.91 -20.14 13.75
C GLY A 216 -7.40 -20.39 13.63
N PRO A 217 -6.72 -20.68 14.76
CA PRO A 217 -5.25 -20.62 14.84
C PRO A 217 -4.55 -21.80 14.16
N ASP A 218 -5.26 -22.89 13.89
CA ASP A 218 -4.72 -24.06 13.19
C ASP A 218 -4.72 -23.89 11.65
N TYR A 219 -5.26 -22.77 11.14
CA TYR A 219 -5.24 -22.48 9.72
C TYR A 219 -3.85 -22.02 9.28
N GLU A 220 -3.29 -22.71 8.29
CA GLU A 220 -2.04 -22.33 7.63
C GLU A 220 -2.40 -21.55 6.36
N GLY A 221 -2.34 -20.22 6.43
CA GLY A 221 -2.59 -19.36 5.28
C GLY A 221 -2.93 -17.92 5.65
N THR A 222 -3.19 -17.09 4.65
CA THR A 222 -3.42 -15.66 4.84
C THR A 222 -4.76 -15.37 5.50
N SER A 223 -4.79 -14.39 6.40
CA SER A 223 -5.97 -13.94 7.14
C SER A 223 -6.17 -12.43 6.95
N TYR A 224 -7.35 -12.02 6.47
CA TYR A 224 -7.71 -10.61 6.39
C TYR A 224 -7.92 -10.02 7.78
N ILE A 225 -7.16 -8.98 8.11
CA ILE A 225 -7.18 -8.31 9.41
C ILE A 225 -7.22 -6.80 9.24
N ASN A 226 -7.51 -6.08 10.30
CA ASN A 226 -7.41 -4.64 10.36
C ASN A 226 -6.91 -4.22 11.75
N THR A 227 -6.46 -2.98 11.87
CA THR A 227 -5.95 -2.40 13.12
C THR A 227 -6.61 -1.05 13.39
N PHE A 228 -6.20 0.02 12.71
CA PHE A 228 -6.64 1.40 12.92
C PHE A 228 -8.16 1.59 12.80
N GLN A 229 -8.79 2.07 13.88
CA GLN A 229 -10.23 2.34 13.98
C GLN A 229 -10.59 3.50 14.94
N ARG A 230 -9.63 4.04 15.69
CA ARG A 230 -9.89 4.90 16.87
C ARG A 230 -9.26 6.29 16.81
N GLY A 231 -9.26 6.86 15.60
CA GLY A 231 -9.01 8.27 15.37
C GLY A 231 -7.51 8.65 15.35
N PRO A 232 -7.21 9.95 15.24
CA PRO A 232 -5.87 10.43 14.86
C PRO A 232 -4.76 10.21 15.89
N GLN A 233 -5.10 9.90 17.14
CA GLN A 233 -4.11 9.57 18.17
C GLN A 233 -4.00 8.06 18.43
N GLU A 234 -4.63 7.21 17.61
CA GLU A 234 -4.32 5.78 17.64
C GLU A 234 -3.09 5.52 16.77
N SER A 235 -1.90 5.51 17.37
CA SER A 235 -0.69 5.05 16.68
C SER A 235 -0.71 3.52 16.48
N VAL A 236 0.22 3.01 15.67
CA VAL A 236 0.39 1.57 15.44
C VAL A 236 0.54 0.77 16.76
N TRP A 237 1.15 1.39 17.78
CA TRP A 237 1.37 0.83 19.11
C TRP A 237 0.11 0.67 19.95
N GLU A 238 -0.98 1.32 19.57
CA GLU A 238 -2.16 1.46 20.42
C GLU A 238 -3.34 0.63 19.94
N THR A 239 -3.22 0.05 18.75
CA THR A 239 -4.27 -0.74 18.08
C THR A 239 -4.55 -2.06 18.77
N ILE A 240 -5.77 -2.58 18.56
CA ILE A 240 -6.20 -3.92 18.98
C ILE A 240 -6.56 -4.71 17.71
N PRO A 241 -5.61 -5.44 17.07
CA PRO A 241 -5.84 -6.12 15.80
C PRO A 241 -7.10 -6.97 15.78
N GLN A 242 -7.87 -6.88 14.71
CA GLN A 242 -9.18 -7.51 14.57
C GLN A 242 -9.33 -8.19 13.21
N PRO A 243 -10.12 -9.27 13.10
CA PRO A 243 -10.37 -9.88 11.81
C PRO A 243 -11.33 -9.03 10.96
N ALA A 244 -11.14 -9.05 9.64
CA ALA A 244 -12.06 -8.41 8.70
C ALA A 244 -13.47 -9.04 8.77
N ILE A 245 -13.54 -10.34 9.08
CA ILE A 245 -14.77 -11.09 9.38
C ILE A 245 -14.90 -11.24 10.89
N ASP A 246 -15.92 -10.66 11.48
CA ASP A 246 -16.22 -10.80 12.91
C ASP A 246 -17.49 -11.63 13.12
N ASP A 247 -17.30 -12.91 13.43
CA ASP A 247 -18.36 -13.88 13.73
C ASP A 247 -18.56 -14.13 15.25
N PHE A 248 -17.86 -13.34 16.08
CA PHE A 248 -17.83 -13.41 17.55
C PHE A 248 -17.13 -14.64 18.12
N SER A 249 -16.31 -15.36 17.34
CA SER A 249 -15.53 -16.50 17.84
C SER A 249 -14.41 -16.10 18.79
N TYR A 250 -13.85 -14.90 18.61
CA TYR A 250 -12.76 -14.32 19.42
C TYR A 250 -13.12 -12.91 19.90
N GLY A 251 -12.30 -12.34 20.77
CA GLY A 251 -12.60 -11.04 21.39
C GLY A 251 -13.61 -11.16 22.54
N GLY A 252 -14.48 -10.17 22.68
CA GLY A 252 -15.54 -10.13 23.69
C GLY A 252 -16.85 -10.78 23.24
N PRO A 253 -17.97 -10.59 23.98
CA PRO A 253 -19.27 -11.16 23.63
C PRO A 253 -19.82 -10.74 22.27
N ASN A 254 -19.36 -9.60 21.74
CA ASN A 254 -19.73 -9.04 20.44
C ASN A 254 -18.54 -9.01 19.48
N GLY A 255 -17.60 -9.93 19.65
CA GLY A 255 -16.33 -9.88 18.91
C GLY A 255 -15.48 -8.71 19.36
N TYR A 256 -14.98 -7.95 18.38
CA TYR A 256 -14.21 -6.72 18.60
C TYR A 256 -15.04 -5.45 18.33
N LEU A 257 -16.28 -5.59 17.86
CA LEU A 257 -17.09 -4.48 17.34
C LEU A 257 -17.31 -3.37 18.37
N ASP A 258 -17.59 -3.72 19.61
CA ASP A 258 -17.90 -2.80 20.71
C ASP A 258 -16.68 -2.13 21.35
N LEU A 259 -15.48 -2.38 20.81
CA LEU A 259 -14.30 -1.52 21.01
C LEU A 259 -14.33 -0.28 20.12
N PHE A 260 -14.99 -0.37 18.96
CA PHE A 260 -14.88 0.63 17.88
C PHE A 260 -16.19 1.40 17.68
N THR A 261 -17.32 0.72 17.60
CA THR A 261 -18.63 1.33 17.33
C THR A 261 -19.64 1.06 18.45
N GLY A 262 -20.35 2.11 18.86
CA GLY A 262 -21.41 2.03 19.85
C GLY A 262 -22.74 1.80 19.16
N ASP A 263 -23.43 0.70 19.51
CA ASP A 263 -24.75 0.36 18.97
C ASP A 263 -25.65 -0.26 20.06
N ALA A 264 -26.96 -0.23 19.85
CA ALA A 264 -27.94 -0.87 20.72
C ALA A 264 -27.86 -2.41 20.67
N SER A 265 -27.34 -2.97 19.57
CA SER A 265 -27.11 -4.40 19.39
C SER A 265 -26.06 -4.65 18.31
N TYR A 266 -25.30 -5.73 18.44
CA TYR A 266 -24.24 -6.09 17.50
C TYR A 266 -24.63 -7.31 16.65
N ALA A 267 -24.26 -7.27 15.37
CA ALA A 267 -24.44 -8.38 14.44
C ALA A 267 -23.08 -8.82 13.89
N ARG A 268 -22.94 -10.13 13.69
CA ARG A 268 -21.82 -10.73 12.99
C ARG A 268 -21.71 -10.10 11.61
N GLN A 269 -20.52 -9.67 11.23
CA GLN A 269 -20.33 -8.83 10.06
C GLN A 269 -18.95 -9.00 9.44
N TRP A 270 -18.81 -8.52 8.22
CA TRP A 270 -17.54 -8.41 7.52
C TRP A 270 -17.32 -6.95 7.13
N LYS A 271 -16.06 -6.51 7.09
CA LYS A 271 -15.67 -5.15 6.70
C LYS A 271 -14.25 -5.13 6.13
N TYR A 272 -14.07 -4.36 5.06
CA TYR A 272 -12.78 -4.15 4.41
C TYR A 272 -12.54 -2.66 4.22
N THR A 273 -11.28 -2.28 4.27
CA THR A 273 -10.79 -0.92 4.07
C THR A 273 -9.75 -0.96 2.96
N ASN A 274 -9.89 -0.09 1.97
CA ASN A 274 -8.92 0.10 0.91
C ASN A 274 -7.90 1.19 1.28
N ALA A 275 -6.67 1.05 0.77
CA ALA A 275 -5.68 2.12 0.73
C ALA A 275 -5.58 2.66 -0.71
N PRO A 276 -6.19 3.83 -1.01
CA PRO A 276 -6.32 4.34 -2.38
C PRO A 276 -4.99 4.64 -3.07
N ASP A 277 -3.94 4.95 -2.33
CA ASP A 277 -2.60 5.14 -2.89
C ASP A 277 -2.06 3.83 -3.50
N ALA A 278 -2.35 2.68 -2.90
CA ALA A 278 -1.90 1.37 -3.37
C ALA A 278 -2.67 0.90 -4.61
N ASP A 279 -4.00 1.02 -4.63
CA ASP A 279 -4.79 0.73 -5.84
C ASP A 279 -4.39 1.68 -6.99
N ALA A 280 -4.12 2.96 -6.69
CA ALA A 280 -3.63 3.91 -7.69
C ALA A 280 -2.22 3.54 -8.20
N ARG A 281 -1.31 3.13 -7.30
CA ARG A 281 0.04 2.66 -7.67
C ARG A 281 -0.01 1.38 -8.51
N ALA A 282 -0.98 0.49 -8.27
CA ALA A 282 -1.20 -0.68 -9.12
C ALA A 282 -1.64 -0.29 -10.54
N VAL A 283 -2.57 0.67 -10.67
CA VAL A 283 -2.95 1.23 -11.98
C VAL A 283 -1.77 1.91 -12.68
N GLU A 284 -0.97 2.67 -11.94
CA GLU A 284 0.26 3.31 -12.42
C GLU A 284 1.27 2.27 -12.96
N ALA A 285 1.52 1.19 -12.22
CA ALA A 285 2.40 0.11 -12.67
C ALA A 285 1.89 -0.56 -13.95
N VAL A 286 0.57 -0.78 -14.05
CA VAL A 286 -0.07 -1.39 -15.23
C VAL A 286 -0.01 -0.46 -16.43
N TYR A 287 -0.14 0.85 -16.22
CA TYR A 287 0.03 1.84 -17.29
C TYR A 287 1.42 1.73 -17.91
N TRP A 288 2.48 1.68 -17.10
CA TRP A 288 3.84 1.52 -17.62
C TRP A 288 4.10 0.14 -18.21
N ALA A 289 3.62 -0.94 -17.58
CA ALA A 289 3.69 -2.28 -18.15
C ALA A 289 3.06 -2.32 -19.54
N LYS A 290 1.92 -1.66 -19.71
CA LYS A 290 1.25 -1.51 -21.00
C LYS A 290 2.14 -0.79 -22.02
N GLN A 291 2.74 0.35 -21.67
CA GLN A 291 3.63 1.08 -22.59
C GLN A 291 4.80 0.18 -23.02
N PHE A 292 5.51 -0.40 -22.06
CA PHE A 292 6.70 -1.23 -22.32
C PHE A 292 6.37 -2.51 -23.08
N ALA A 293 5.29 -3.21 -22.74
CA ALA A 293 4.86 -4.39 -23.48
C ALA A 293 4.45 -4.03 -24.91
N ASN A 294 3.81 -2.87 -25.14
CA ASN A 294 3.47 -2.41 -26.49
C ASN A 294 4.72 -2.09 -27.33
N GLU A 295 5.72 -1.43 -26.75
CA GLU A 295 7.02 -1.17 -27.39
C GLU A 295 7.71 -2.47 -27.84
N GLN A 296 7.56 -3.53 -27.03
CA GLN A 296 8.09 -4.87 -27.32
C GLN A 296 7.20 -5.71 -28.25
N GLY A 297 5.99 -5.24 -28.60
CA GLY A 297 4.99 -6.01 -29.35
C GLY A 297 4.31 -7.13 -28.54
N ALA A 298 4.46 -7.12 -27.21
CA ALA A 298 3.92 -8.07 -26.24
C ALA A 298 2.62 -7.58 -25.56
N GLY A 299 2.05 -6.43 -25.94
CA GLY A 299 0.85 -5.88 -25.27
C GLY A 299 -0.36 -6.82 -25.19
N GLY A 300 -0.48 -7.79 -26.12
CA GLY A 300 -1.51 -8.82 -26.06
C GLY A 300 -1.36 -9.77 -24.86
N GLU A 301 -0.15 -9.96 -24.33
CA GLU A 301 0.17 -10.88 -23.23
C GLU A 301 -0.35 -10.37 -21.88
N ILE A 302 -0.47 -9.05 -21.71
CA ILE A 302 -0.91 -8.43 -20.44
C ILE A 302 -2.31 -7.79 -20.53
N SER A 303 -2.97 -7.86 -21.70
CA SER A 303 -4.26 -7.20 -21.94
C SER A 303 -5.35 -7.54 -20.90
N GLY A 304 -5.40 -8.78 -20.42
CA GLY A 304 -6.33 -9.17 -19.36
C GLY A 304 -6.06 -8.46 -18.02
N THR A 305 -4.80 -8.19 -17.70
CA THR A 305 -4.41 -7.43 -16.51
C THR A 305 -4.72 -5.94 -16.67
N VAL A 306 -4.59 -5.40 -17.87
CA VAL A 306 -5.02 -4.03 -18.21
C VAL A 306 -6.53 -3.86 -17.98
N ASP A 307 -7.36 -4.80 -18.45
CA ASP A 307 -8.82 -4.78 -18.21
C ASP A 307 -9.16 -4.80 -16.71
N LYS A 308 -8.43 -5.61 -15.93
CA LYS A 308 -8.61 -5.70 -14.48
C LYS A 308 -8.19 -4.41 -13.76
N ALA A 309 -7.10 -3.77 -14.18
CA ALA A 309 -6.66 -2.49 -13.63
C ALA A 309 -7.65 -1.36 -13.94
N SER A 310 -8.19 -1.33 -15.17
CA SER A 310 -9.28 -0.43 -15.54
C SER A 310 -10.50 -0.61 -14.62
N LYS A 311 -10.88 -1.86 -14.31
CA LYS A 311 -11.94 -2.16 -13.34
C LYS A 311 -11.60 -1.68 -11.92
N MET A 312 -10.38 -1.92 -11.44
CA MET A 312 -9.93 -1.42 -10.12
C MET A 312 -10.04 0.11 -10.06
N GLY A 313 -9.58 0.81 -11.10
CA GLY A 313 -9.75 2.27 -11.24
C GLY A 313 -11.20 2.73 -11.24
N ASP A 314 -12.16 1.92 -11.69
CA ASP A 314 -13.58 2.26 -11.61
C ASP A 314 -14.09 2.29 -10.16
N TYR A 315 -13.73 1.29 -9.36
CA TYR A 315 -14.10 1.19 -7.95
C TYR A 315 -13.32 2.15 -7.05
N LEU A 316 -12.07 2.45 -7.41
CA LEU A 316 -11.22 3.43 -6.72
C LEU A 316 -11.86 4.83 -6.69
N ARG A 317 -12.83 5.12 -7.57
CA ARG A 317 -13.64 6.35 -7.51
C ARG A 317 -14.34 6.55 -6.17
N TYR A 318 -14.58 5.51 -5.37
CA TYR A 318 -15.10 5.68 -4.00
C TYR A 318 -14.20 6.55 -3.11
N SER A 319 -12.89 6.57 -3.37
CA SER A 319 -11.95 7.46 -2.66
C SER A 319 -12.18 8.94 -2.97
N LEU A 320 -12.91 9.29 -4.03
CA LEU A 320 -13.12 10.67 -4.48
C LEU A 320 -14.24 11.41 -3.74
N PHE A 321 -14.90 10.73 -2.79
CA PHE A 321 -16.08 11.21 -2.08
C PHE A 321 -15.86 11.34 -0.57
N ASP A 322 -16.53 12.33 0.02
CA ASP A 322 -16.65 12.48 1.47
C ASP A 322 -17.11 11.18 2.16
N LYS A 323 -16.62 10.94 3.39
CA LYS A 323 -16.88 9.73 4.19
C LYS A 323 -18.35 9.34 4.23
N TYR A 324 -19.25 10.28 4.51
CA TYR A 324 -20.68 10.04 4.57
C TYR A 324 -21.45 10.75 3.45
N PHE A 325 -20.77 10.99 2.32
CA PHE A 325 -21.30 11.67 1.15
C PHE A 325 -21.92 13.04 1.49
N LYS A 326 -21.40 13.76 2.49
CA LYS A 326 -21.81 15.15 2.76
C LYS A 326 -21.34 16.07 1.64
N GLU A 327 -22.07 17.17 1.40
CA GLU A 327 -21.60 18.21 0.49
C GLU A 327 -20.23 18.73 0.94
N ILE A 328 -19.38 19.08 -0.03
CA ILE A 328 -18.07 19.68 0.26
C ILE A 328 -18.27 21.07 0.90
N GLY A 329 -17.44 21.42 1.88
CA GLY A 329 -17.56 22.63 2.71
C GLY A 329 -18.44 22.43 3.96
N CYS A 330 -18.56 21.20 4.46
CA CYS A 330 -19.43 20.88 5.58
C CYS A 330 -18.86 21.37 6.93
N GLU A 331 -19.54 22.32 7.58
CA GLU A 331 -19.12 22.91 8.88
C GLU A 331 -19.94 22.42 10.11
N SER A 332 -20.84 21.46 9.93
CA SER A 332 -21.62 20.84 11.02
C SER A 332 -22.23 19.53 10.57
N THR A 333 -22.55 18.60 11.48
CA THR A 333 -23.30 17.37 11.14
C THR A 333 -24.67 17.64 10.49
N GLY A 334 -25.24 18.83 10.70
CA GLY A 334 -26.47 19.31 10.06
C GLY A 334 -26.30 19.91 8.65
N CYS A 335 -25.10 19.88 8.07
CA CYS A 335 -24.87 20.29 6.68
C CYS A 335 -25.66 19.40 5.71
N SER A 336 -25.89 19.92 4.50
CA SER A 336 -26.61 19.22 3.44
C SER A 336 -26.03 17.84 3.16
N ALA A 337 -26.92 16.85 3.06
CA ALA A 337 -26.61 15.56 2.48
C ALA A 337 -26.32 15.72 0.98
N GLY A 338 -25.18 15.20 0.52
CA GLY A 338 -24.79 15.30 -0.89
C GLY A 338 -25.72 14.54 -1.82
N SER A 339 -25.85 15.07 -3.04
CA SER A 339 -26.54 14.43 -4.16
C SER A 339 -25.73 14.56 -5.45
N GLY A 340 -25.79 13.55 -6.32
CA GLY A 340 -24.92 13.50 -7.50
C GLY A 340 -23.45 13.58 -7.10
N ARG A 341 -22.68 14.51 -7.68
CA ARG A 341 -21.25 14.70 -7.36
C ARG A 341 -20.96 15.84 -6.38
N SER A 342 -21.97 16.37 -5.67
CA SER A 342 -21.75 17.47 -4.70
C SER A 342 -20.93 17.07 -3.46
N SER A 343 -20.78 15.78 -3.21
CA SER A 343 -19.90 15.21 -2.17
C SER A 343 -18.54 14.75 -2.71
N ALA A 344 -18.27 14.93 -4.00
CA ALA A 344 -17.01 14.54 -4.60
C ALA A 344 -15.98 15.67 -4.43
N HIS A 345 -14.92 15.40 -3.68
CA HIS A 345 -13.75 16.28 -3.63
C HIS A 345 -12.75 15.99 -4.76
N TYR A 346 -12.86 14.84 -5.44
CA TYR A 346 -12.02 14.45 -6.58
C TYR A 346 -10.53 14.32 -6.24
N LEU A 347 -10.23 13.87 -5.03
CA LEU A 347 -8.88 13.55 -4.56
C LEU A 347 -8.86 12.09 -4.10
N LEU A 348 -7.72 11.43 -4.16
CA LEU A 348 -7.53 10.15 -3.50
C LEU A 348 -7.50 10.40 -1.98
N SER A 349 -8.61 10.15 -1.30
CA SER A 349 -8.69 10.25 0.16
C SER A 349 -7.98 9.10 0.86
N TRP A 350 -7.87 9.15 2.19
CA TRP A 350 -7.12 8.16 2.98
C TRP A 350 -7.63 6.72 2.85
N TYR A 351 -8.94 6.55 2.68
CA TYR A 351 -9.55 5.25 2.44
C TYR A 351 -10.92 5.39 1.76
N TYR A 352 -11.37 4.29 1.17
CA TYR A 352 -12.79 3.96 1.18
C TYR A 352 -12.96 2.62 1.89
N ALA A 353 -14.14 2.38 2.44
CA ALA A 353 -14.44 1.14 3.16
C ALA A 353 -15.85 0.65 2.88
N TRP A 354 -16.03 -0.65 3.00
CA TRP A 354 -17.33 -1.31 2.81
C TRP A 354 -17.48 -2.48 3.75
N GLY A 355 -18.71 -2.79 4.12
CA GLY A 355 -19.01 -3.89 5.02
C GLY A 355 -20.47 -4.31 4.98
N GLY A 356 -20.79 -5.39 5.68
CA GLY A 356 -22.15 -5.92 5.73
C GLY A 356 -22.34 -7.01 6.76
N ALA A 357 -23.60 -7.32 7.05
CA ALA A 357 -23.95 -8.44 7.93
C ALA A 357 -23.49 -9.77 7.33
N LEU A 358 -23.05 -10.71 8.15
CA LEU A 358 -22.88 -12.11 7.73
C LEU A 358 -24.24 -12.82 7.56
N ASP A 359 -25.28 -12.37 8.28
CA ASP A 359 -26.62 -12.95 8.15
C ASP A 359 -27.28 -12.60 6.81
N THR A 360 -27.61 -13.62 6.04
CA THR A 360 -28.29 -13.51 4.74
C THR A 360 -29.82 -13.46 4.86
N SER A 361 -30.38 -13.67 6.05
CA SER A 361 -31.84 -13.66 6.30
C SER A 361 -32.38 -12.26 6.59
N GLY A 362 -31.56 -11.37 7.15
CA GLY A 362 -31.85 -9.95 7.35
C GLY A 362 -30.63 -9.07 7.03
N PRO A 363 -30.08 -9.13 5.80
CA PRO A 363 -28.81 -8.52 5.48
C PRO A 363 -28.90 -7.00 5.42
N TRP A 364 -27.81 -6.35 5.77
CA TRP A 364 -27.52 -4.94 5.52
C TRP A 364 -26.08 -4.82 5.02
N ALA A 365 -25.77 -3.74 4.31
CA ALA A 365 -24.42 -3.42 3.87
C ALA A 365 -24.24 -1.90 3.81
N TRP A 366 -23.00 -1.44 3.94
CA TRP A 366 -22.64 -0.03 3.93
C TRP A 366 -21.38 0.23 3.11
N ARG A 367 -21.21 1.48 2.68
CA ARG A 367 -20.00 2.02 2.04
C ARG A 367 -19.74 3.44 2.52
N ILE A 368 -18.47 3.78 2.66
CA ILE A 368 -17.99 5.14 2.98
C ILE A 368 -16.79 5.47 2.08
N GLY A 369 -16.66 6.73 1.68
CA GLY A 369 -15.38 7.28 1.22
C GLY A 369 -14.51 7.70 2.41
N SER A 370 -13.76 8.79 2.25
CA SER A 370 -13.09 9.47 3.36
C SER A 370 -13.08 10.97 3.13
N SER A 371 -13.28 11.73 4.21
CA SER A 371 -13.28 13.20 4.17
C SER A 371 -11.88 13.79 4.19
N HIS A 372 -10.85 12.98 4.43
CA HIS A 372 -9.47 13.40 4.65
C HIS A 372 -8.59 13.00 3.45
N ALA A 373 -7.91 13.97 2.85
CA ALA A 373 -7.01 13.75 1.72
C ALA A 373 -5.60 14.22 2.06
N HIS A 374 -4.62 13.34 1.83
CA HIS A 374 -3.20 13.60 2.03
C HIS A 374 -2.49 13.70 0.68
N PHE A 375 -1.57 14.66 0.49
CA PHE A 375 -0.92 14.86 -0.82
C PHE A 375 -0.14 13.61 -1.28
N GLY A 376 0.52 12.91 -0.34
CA GLY A 376 1.28 11.69 -0.61
C GLY A 376 0.45 10.53 -1.19
N TYR A 377 -0.89 10.58 -1.09
CA TYR A 377 -1.79 9.58 -1.67
C TYR A 377 -2.13 9.88 -3.13
N GLN A 378 -1.96 11.13 -3.57
CA GLN A 378 -2.37 11.54 -4.91
C GLN A 378 -1.51 10.84 -5.97
N ASN A 379 -2.12 10.54 -7.11
CA ASN A 379 -1.48 9.90 -8.25
C ASN A 379 -2.04 10.48 -9.58
N PRO A 380 -1.54 11.64 -10.01
CA PRO A 380 -1.99 12.27 -11.25
C PRO A 380 -1.68 11.45 -12.50
N LEU A 381 -0.65 10.60 -12.48
CA LEU A 381 -0.35 9.68 -13.58
C LEU A 381 -1.42 8.58 -13.70
N ALA A 382 -1.83 7.96 -12.60
CA ALA A 382 -2.93 6.98 -12.62
C ALA A 382 -4.25 7.66 -13.07
N ALA A 383 -4.53 8.88 -12.60
CA ALA A 383 -5.70 9.63 -13.03
C ALA A 383 -5.65 9.99 -14.52
N TYR A 384 -4.47 10.35 -15.05
CA TYR A 384 -4.23 10.53 -16.48
C TYR A 384 -4.52 9.24 -17.26
N ALA A 385 -3.96 8.11 -16.83
CA ALA A 385 -4.17 6.82 -17.49
C ALA A 385 -5.67 6.45 -17.54
N LEU A 386 -6.37 6.56 -16.41
CA LEU A 386 -7.81 6.22 -16.30
C LEU A 386 -8.75 7.21 -17.00
N SER A 387 -8.25 8.37 -17.45
CA SER A 387 -9.05 9.37 -18.17
C SER A 387 -8.70 9.49 -19.66
N THR A 388 -7.51 9.05 -20.07
CA THR A 388 -7.00 9.30 -21.43
C THR A 388 -6.58 8.03 -22.19
N ASP A 389 -6.05 7.03 -21.50
CA ASP A 389 -5.58 5.81 -22.16
C ASP A 389 -6.76 4.90 -22.48
N ALA A 390 -7.03 4.67 -23.77
CA ALA A 390 -8.24 4.02 -24.24
C ALA A 390 -8.46 2.59 -23.71
N ASP A 391 -7.41 1.89 -23.31
CA ASP A 391 -7.51 0.53 -22.74
C ASP A 391 -7.67 0.56 -21.21
N LEU A 392 -7.30 1.67 -20.56
CA LEU A 392 -7.43 1.84 -19.11
C LEU A 392 -8.65 2.68 -18.70
N VAL A 393 -9.25 3.49 -19.59
CA VAL A 393 -10.49 4.21 -19.29
C VAL A 393 -11.57 3.23 -18.81
N PRO A 394 -12.09 3.37 -17.58
CA PRO A 394 -13.06 2.43 -17.05
C PRO A 394 -14.37 2.37 -17.83
N ALA A 395 -15.00 1.20 -17.80
CA ALA A 395 -16.20 0.92 -18.58
C ALA A 395 -17.45 1.67 -18.08
N SER A 396 -17.48 2.16 -16.84
CA SER A 396 -18.62 2.91 -16.33
C SER A 396 -18.80 4.26 -17.06
N PRO A 397 -20.04 4.64 -17.44
CA PRO A 397 -20.30 5.81 -18.27
C PRO A 397 -19.74 7.14 -17.78
N THR A 398 -19.61 7.34 -16.46
CA THR A 398 -19.13 8.60 -15.87
C THR A 398 -17.68 8.54 -15.38
N ALA A 399 -17.03 7.38 -15.45
CA ALA A 399 -15.71 7.20 -14.85
C ALA A 399 -14.62 8.04 -15.52
N GLN A 400 -14.66 8.17 -16.86
CA GLN A 400 -13.69 9.00 -17.59
C GLN A 400 -13.73 10.47 -17.14
N ASP A 401 -14.93 11.03 -17.00
CA ASP A 401 -15.13 12.42 -16.56
C ASP A 401 -14.68 12.61 -15.10
N ASP A 402 -14.97 11.64 -14.23
CA ASP A 402 -14.53 11.68 -12.83
C ASP A 402 -13.00 11.64 -12.72
N TRP A 403 -12.32 10.78 -13.49
CA TRP A 403 -10.87 10.68 -13.49
C TRP A 403 -10.18 11.88 -14.14
N SER A 404 -10.77 12.44 -15.20
CA SER A 404 -10.29 13.69 -15.80
C SER A 404 -10.37 14.85 -14.81
N THR A 405 -11.50 14.96 -14.10
CA THR A 405 -11.67 15.96 -13.02
C THR A 405 -10.69 15.71 -11.87
N SER A 406 -10.45 14.44 -11.51
CA SER A 406 -9.51 14.04 -10.46
C SER A 406 -8.07 14.40 -10.82
N MET A 407 -7.63 14.16 -12.06
CA MET A 407 -6.29 14.55 -12.52
C MET A 407 -6.05 16.05 -12.34
N ASP A 408 -6.98 16.88 -12.83
CA ASP A 408 -6.88 18.34 -12.68
C ASP A 408 -6.90 18.76 -11.22
N ARG A 409 -7.81 18.22 -10.42
CA ARG A 409 -7.94 18.55 -9.00
C ARG A 409 -6.69 18.18 -8.20
N GLN A 410 -6.06 17.05 -8.50
CA GLN A 410 -4.84 16.62 -7.83
C GLN A 410 -3.68 17.57 -8.14
N LEU A 411 -3.48 17.98 -9.39
CA LEU A 411 -2.42 18.96 -9.73
C LEU A 411 -2.63 20.31 -9.04
N GLU A 412 -3.88 20.77 -8.98
CA GLU A 412 -4.23 21.97 -8.21
C GLU A 412 -3.92 21.80 -6.70
N PHE A 413 -4.14 20.60 -6.15
CA PHE A 413 -3.87 20.29 -4.75
C PHE A 413 -2.38 20.33 -4.42
N PHE A 414 -1.52 19.75 -5.26
CA PHE A 414 -0.06 19.87 -5.11
C PHE A 414 0.40 21.34 -5.17
N GLN A 415 -0.11 22.11 -6.15
CA GLN A 415 0.25 23.52 -6.28
C GLN A 415 -0.21 24.34 -5.06
N TRP A 416 -1.41 24.06 -4.55
CA TRP A 416 -1.95 24.71 -3.36
C TRP A 416 -1.14 24.41 -2.10
N LEU A 417 -0.63 23.20 -1.95
CA LEU A 417 0.11 22.75 -0.75
C LEU A 417 1.62 23.06 -0.82
N GLN A 418 2.12 23.56 -1.94
CA GLN A 418 3.55 23.81 -2.09
C GLN A 418 4.01 24.99 -1.21
N SER A 419 4.89 24.71 -0.26
CA SER A 419 5.49 25.66 0.68
C SER A 419 6.33 26.74 0.00
N ALA A 420 6.74 27.77 0.75
CA ALA A 420 7.67 28.79 0.27
C ALA A 420 9.00 28.18 -0.21
N GLU A 421 9.51 27.15 0.48
CA GLU A 421 10.77 26.48 0.19
C GLU A 421 10.67 25.52 -1.00
N GLY A 422 9.61 24.70 -1.07
CA GLY A 422 9.35 23.79 -2.20
C GLY A 422 8.68 22.48 -1.83
N GLY A 423 8.80 22.03 -0.57
CA GLY A 423 8.10 20.84 -0.06
C GLY A 423 6.58 20.99 -0.06
N ILE A 424 5.87 19.87 -0.12
CA ILE A 424 4.40 19.82 -0.21
C ILE A 424 3.77 19.54 1.17
N ALA A 425 2.89 20.42 1.64
CA ALA A 425 2.22 20.28 2.93
C ALA A 425 1.15 19.16 2.94
N GLY A 426 0.62 18.84 4.13
CA GLY A 426 -0.11 17.59 4.39
C GLY A 426 -1.34 17.39 3.51
N GLY A 427 -2.36 18.24 3.67
CA GLY A 427 -3.55 18.11 2.84
C GLY A 427 -4.76 18.92 3.30
N ALA A 428 -5.93 18.31 3.18
CA ALA A 428 -7.19 18.94 3.54
C ALA A 428 -8.24 17.95 4.03
N THR A 429 -9.22 18.47 4.76
CA THR A 429 -10.37 17.70 5.24
C THR A 429 -11.71 18.41 4.96
N ASN A 430 -12.73 17.63 4.63
CA ASN A 430 -14.14 18.05 4.62
C ASN A 430 -14.85 17.81 5.97
N SER A 431 -14.17 17.18 6.94
CA SER A 431 -14.72 16.81 8.23
C SER A 431 -13.72 17.15 9.33
N VAL A 432 -13.72 18.41 9.76
CA VAL A 432 -12.87 18.88 10.87
C VAL A 432 -13.14 18.03 12.12
N ASP A 433 -12.05 17.59 12.78
CA ASP A 433 -12.06 16.62 13.90
C ASP A 433 -12.79 15.30 13.59
N GLY A 434 -12.95 14.98 12.30
CA GLY A 434 -13.70 13.81 11.81
C GLY A 434 -15.16 13.74 12.29
N SER A 435 -15.71 14.89 12.68
CA SER A 435 -17.07 15.03 13.19
C SER A 435 -17.86 16.16 12.52
N TYR A 436 -17.39 16.60 11.35
CA TYR A 436 -17.90 17.78 10.64
C TYR A 436 -17.90 19.02 11.55
N GLY A 437 -16.82 19.24 12.30
CA GLY A 437 -16.66 20.42 13.15
C GLY A 437 -16.69 21.71 12.34
N SER A 438 -16.93 22.83 13.04
CA SER A 438 -16.87 24.15 12.39
C SER A 438 -15.45 24.43 11.90
N HIS A 439 -15.33 25.02 10.71
CA HIS A 439 -14.04 25.46 10.19
C HIS A 439 -13.37 26.46 11.16
N PRO A 440 -12.08 26.29 11.49
CA PRO A 440 -11.36 27.25 12.31
C PRO A 440 -11.36 28.64 11.65
N ALA A 441 -11.52 29.69 12.46
CA ALA A 441 -11.65 31.05 11.94
C ALA A 441 -10.41 31.46 11.12
N GLY A 442 -10.61 31.73 9.83
CA GLY A 442 -9.53 32.14 8.92
C GLY A 442 -8.67 30.99 8.38
N ALA A 443 -9.06 29.73 8.61
CA ALA A 443 -8.39 28.59 8.00
C ALA A 443 -8.50 28.67 6.46
N PRO A 444 -7.39 28.45 5.73
CA PRO A 444 -7.44 28.43 4.27
C PRO A 444 -8.18 27.19 3.79
N THR A 445 -8.80 27.32 2.62
CA THR A 445 -9.59 26.24 2.02
C THR A 445 -9.14 25.91 0.60
N PHE A 446 -9.36 24.66 0.20
CA PHE A 446 -9.21 24.14 -1.15
C PHE A 446 -10.54 23.56 -1.61
N TYR A 447 -11.23 24.24 -2.52
CA TYR A 447 -12.61 23.91 -2.89
C TYR A 447 -13.50 23.66 -1.64
N ASP A 448 -13.42 24.58 -0.68
CA ASP A 448 -14.14 24.56 0.60
C ASP A 448 -13.72 23.48 1.63
N MET A 449 -12.81 22.56 1.29
CA MET A 449 -12.15 21.70 2.29
C MET A 449 -11.10 22.51 3.06
N VAL A 450 -10.98 22.29 4.37
CA VAL A 450 -10.04 23.02 5.24
C VAL A 450 -8.65 22.40 5.19
N TYR A 451 -7.61 23.24 5.14
CA TYR A 451 -6.23 22.80 5.29
C TYR A 451 -5.98 22.01 6.58
N ASP A 452 -5.30 20.88 6.43
CA ASP A 452 -4.84 20.04 7.51
C ASP A 452 -3.34 19.78 7.33
N GLU A 453 -2.55 20.13 8.35
CA GLU A 453 -1.10 19.94 8.34
C GLU A 453 -0.73 18.45 8.41
N ALA A 454 -1.53 17.66 9.12
CA ALA A 454 -1.31 16.25 9.37
C ALA A 454 -2.61 15.45 9.19
N PRO A 455 -3.13 15.31 7.96
CA PRO A 455 -4.34 14.54 7.70
C PRO A 455 -4.31 13.16 8.36
N VAL A 456 -5.40 12.82 9.05
CA VAL A 456 -5.75 11.48 9.59
C VAL A 456 -5.01 11.03 10.84
N TYR A 457 -3.69 11.17 10.95
CA TYR A 457 -2.94 10.65 12.09
C TYR A 457 -1.90 11.64 12.61
N HIS A 458 -1.78 11.69 13.93
CA HIS A 458 -1.08 12.69 14.72
C HIS A 458 -0.06 12.08 15.69
N ASP A 459 0.07 10.74 15.76
CA ASP A 459 1.10 10.04 16.53
C ASP A 459 1.81 8.97 15.67
N PRO A 460 2.85 9.36 14.91
CA PRO A 460 3.33 10.73 14.67
C PRO A 460 2.43 11.52 13.70
N PRO A 461 2.59 12.85 13.56
CA PRO A 461 1.94 13.64 12.51
C PRO A 461 2.20 13.09 11.10
N SER A 462 1.15 12.95 10.31
CA SER A 462 1.21 12.23 9.03
C SER A 462 2.12 12.80 7.97
N ASN A 463 2.31 14.12 7.99
CA ASN A 463 3.24 14.78 7.08
C ASN A 463 4.59 15.12 7.73
N GLN A 464 4.92 14.53 8.88
CA GLN A 464 6.27 14.57 9.43
C GLN A 464 7.21 13.69 8.60
N TRP A 465 6.74 12.58 8.05
CA TRP A 465 7.60 11.64 7.33
C TRP A 465 7.91 12.12 5.91
N PHE A 466 9.20 12.26 5.59
CA PHE A 466 9.65 12.73 4.28
C PHE A 466 9.28 11.78 3.12
N GLY A 467 9.07 10.48 3.40
CA GLY A 467 8.74 9.50 2.35
C GLY A 467 7.47 9.86 1.55
N MET A 468 6.52 10.59 2.14
CA MET A 468 5.37 11.14 1.43
C MET A 468 5.77 12.09 0.29
N GLN A 469 6.86 12.85 0.45
CA GLN A 469 7.41 13.71 -0.59
C GLN A 469 7.94 12.87 -1.75
N GLY A 470 8.77 11.86 -1.43
CA GLY A 470 9.34 10.95 -2.43
C GLY A 470 8.26 10.26 -3.25
N TRP A 471 7.30 9.60 -2.61
CA TRP A 471 6.23 8.87 -3.31
C TRP A 471 5.28 9.79 -4.08
N GLY A 472 4.80 10.87 -3.45
CA GLY A 472 3.82 11.76 -4.06
C GLY A 472 4.39 12.51 -5.26
N VAL A 473 5.62 13.01 -5.15
CA VAL A 473 6.26 13.84 -6.19
C VAL A 473 6.85 12.98 -7.32
N GLU A 474 7.24 11.73 -7.06
CA GLU A 474 7.65 10.81 -8.13
C GLU A 474 6.57 10.70 -9.21
N ARG A 475 5.30 10.57 -8.81
CA ARG A 475 4.15 10.48 -9.72
C ARG A 475 3.94 11.76 -10.54
N ILE A 476 4.31 12.92 -10.00
CA ILE A 476 4.32 14.21 -10.71
C ILE A 476 5.45 14.23 -11.75
N ALA A 477 6.65 13.75 -11.39
CA ALA A 477 7.78 13.66 -12.31
C ALA A 477 7.49 12.71 -13.48
N GLN A 478 6.86 11.57 -13.20
CA GLN A 478 6.42 10.64 -14.24
C GLN A 478 5.38 11.27 -15.18
N LEU A 479 4.37 11.98 -14.63
CA LEU A 479 3.39 12.70 -15.46
C LEU A 479 4.05 13.79 -16.31
N TYR A 480 4.99 14.56 -15.75
CA TYR A 480 5.72 15.59 -16.49
C TYR A 480 6.52 14.98 -17.63
N HIS A 481 7.25 13.88 -17.38
CA HIS A 481 7.94 13.17 -18.44
C HIS A 481 6.97 12.71 -19.53
N GLU A 482 5.87 12.05 -19.15
CA GLU A 482 4.97 11.42 -20.11
C GLU A 482 4.22 12.45 -20.98
N THR A 483 3.81 13.57 -20.38
CA THR A 483 2.86 14.50 -21.03
C THR A 483 3.41 15.88 -21.32
N GLY A 484 4.51 16.27 -20.67
CA GLY A 484 5.00 17.65 -20.66
C GLY A 484 4.08 18.64 -19.94
N ASP A 485 3.17 18.19 -19.06
CA ASP A 485 2.23 19.08 -18.35
C ASP A 485 2.98 20.20 -17.60
N GLU A 486 2.67 21.45 -17.95
CA GLU A 486 3.37 22.61 -17.42
C GLU A 486 3.14 22.82 -15.92
N ARG A 487 2.00 22.38 -15.38
CA ARG A 487 1.71 22.47 -13.93
C ARG A 487 2.58 21.48 -13.16
N ALA A 488 2.72 20.26 -13.69
CA ALA A 488 3.62 19.26 -13.14
C ALA A 488 5.07 19.76 -13.16
N ARG A 489 5.51 20.36 -14.28
CA ARG A 489 6.83 21.01 -14.37
C ARG A 489 7.00 22.10 -13.31
N ASP A 490 6.05 23.02 -13.18
CA ASP A 490 6.17 24.16 -12.26
C ASP A 490 6.25 23.70 -10.78
N ILE A 491 5.57 22.60 -10.42
CA ILE A 491 5.72 21.97 -9.09
C ILE A 491 7.15 21.43 -8.92
N LEU A 492 7.66 20.67 -9.90
CA LEU A 492 8.98 20.05 -9.85
C LEU A 492 10.12 21.09 -9.87
N ASP A 493 10.00 22.14 -10.67
CA ASP A 493 10.99 23.23 -10.79
C ASP A 493 11.23 23.95 -9.46
N LYS A 494 10.29 23.84 -8.51
CA LYS A 494 10.45 24.37 -7.15
C LYS A 494 10.80 23.29 -6.12
N TRP A 495 10.27 22.07 -6.26
CA TRP A 495 10.55 20.97 -5.33
C TRP A 495 11.97 20.40 -5.50
N VAL A 496 12.43 20.22 -6.74
CA VAL A 496 13.74 19.63 -7.06
C VAL A 496 14.90 20.42 -6.44
N PRO A 497 15.01 21.76 -6.61
CA PRO A 497 16.08 22.50 -5.97
C PRO A 497 16.07 22.39 -4.44
N TRP A 498 14.88 22.36 -3.82
CA TRP A 498 14.74 22.20 -2.37
C TRP A 498 15.26 20.84 -1.88
N VAL A 499 14.89 19.74 -2.54
CA VAL A 499 15.36 18.41 -2.11
C VAL A 499 16.85 18.23 -2.36
N LEU A 500 17.40 18.78 -3.46
CA LEU A 500 18.82 18.67 -3.78
C LEU A 500 19.70 19.31 -2.70
N ASP A 501 19.27 20.45 -2.15
CA ASP A 501 19.96 21.13 -1.04
C ASP A 501 20.02 20.30 0.26
N GLU A 502 19.15 19.30 0.38
CA GLU A 502 19.01 18.45 1.56
C GLU A 502 19.63 17.04 1.39
N ILE A 503 20.15 16.74 0.20
CA ILE A 503 20.83 15.48 -0.09
C ILE A 503 22.34 15.65 0.12
N THR A 504 22.96 14.69 0.79
CA THR A 504 24.42 14.61 0.86
C THR A 504 24.88 13.24 0.40
N VAL A 505 25.80 13.19 -0.56
CA VAL A 505 26.50 11.96 -0.98
C VAL A 505 28.00 12.19 -0.92
N THR A 506 28.69 11.29 -0.25
CA THR A 506 30.15 11.28 -0.09
C THR A 506 30.69 9.90 -0.45
N ALA A 507 32.03 9.76 -0.47
CA ALA A 507 32.68 8.50 -0.82
C ALA A 507 32.40 7.35 0.18
N ASP A 508 32.03 7.68 1.42
CA ASP A 508 31.87 6.74 2.53
C ASP A 508 30.54 6.88 3.29
N SER A 509 29.66 7.79 2.87
CA SER A 509 28.34 7.98 3.47
C SER A 509 27.39 8.71 2.52
N TRP A 510 26.10 8.58 2.75
CA TRP A 510 25.05 9.36 2.13
C TRP A 510 23.95 9.62 3.15
N GLN A 511 23.12 10.62 2.91
CA GLN A 511 21.93 10.89 3.71
C GLN A 511 20.89 11.65 2.87
N VAL A 512 19.63 11.37 3.18
CA VAL A 512 18.45 12.06 2.66
C VAL A 512 17.61 12.59 3.82
N PRO A 513 16.73 13.57 3.62
CA PRO A 513 15.76 13.98 4.63
C PRO A 513 14.94 12.81 5.19
N SER A 514 14.64 12.85 6.48
CA SER A 514 13.84 11.84 7.17
C SER A 514 12.57 12.45 7.76
N GLU A 515 12.71 13.48 8.60
CA GLU A 515 11.58 14.16 9.24
C GLU A 515 11.46 15.62 8.83
N LEU A 516 10.21 16.08 8.80
CA LEU A 516 9.78 17.43 8.46
C LEU A 516 9.03 18.07 9.63
N ALA A 517 9.25 19.37 9.80
CA ALA A 517 8.39 20.21 10.62
C ALA A 517 7.76 21.32 9.76
N TRP A 518 6.48 21.56 10.00
CA TRP A 518 5.65 22.50 9.26
C TRP A 518 5.27 23.68 10.14
N THR A 519 5.18 24.87 9.54
CA THR A 519 4.58 26.04 10.21
C THR A 519 3.81 26.90 9.22
N GLY A 520 2.77 27.55 9.72
CA GLY A 520 1.92 28.42 8.91
C GLY A 520 0.86 27.65 8.15
N ALA A 521 0.40 28.21 7.03
CA ALA A 521 -0.67 27.62 6.22
C ALA A 521 -0.62 28.18 4.78
N PRO A 522 -1.14 27.46 3.77
CA PRO A 522 -1.25 28.00 2.43
C PRO A 522 -2.26 29.17 2.38
N GLU A 523 -2.28 29.90 1.27
CA GLU A 523 -3.38 30.83 0.98
C GLU A 523 -4.65 30.03 0.60
N THR A 524 -5.86 30.59 0.78
CA THR A 524 -7.08 29.97 0.24
C THR A 524 -6.96 29.81 -1.27
N TRP A 525 -7.23 28.60 -1.77
CA TRP A 525 -7.08 28.26 -3.18
C TRP A 525 -7.94 29.15 -4.08
N ASN A 526 -7.35 29.63 -5.16
CA ASN A 526 -8.04 30.33 -6.22
C ASN A 526 -7.47 29.87 -7.57
N PRO A 527 -8.18 29.01 -8.33
CA PRO A 527 -7.65 28.44 -9.56
C PRO A 527 -7.40 29.50 -10.65
N ALA A 528 -8.03 30.67 -10.56
CA ALA A 528 -7.79 31.77 -11.50
C ALA A 528 -6.54 32.61 -11.16
N SER A 529 -6.04 32.51 -9.93
CA SER A 529 -4.87 33.22 -9.45
C SER A 529 -4.29 32.51 -8.21
N PRO A 530 -3.57 31.39 -8.40
CA PRO A 530 -2.96 30.65 -7.30
C PRO A 530 -2.09 31.53 -6.41
N GLY A 531 -2.19 31.33 -5.09
CA GLY A 531 -1.39 32.06 -4.10
C GLY A 531 0.07 31.65 -4.14
N ALA A 532 0.96 32.51 -3.63
CA ALA A 532 2.40 32.23 -3.59
C ALA A 532 2.84 31.47 -2.33
N ASN A 533 1.92 31.27 -1.38
CA ASN A 533 2.14 30.54 -0.12
C ASN A 533 3.33 31.05 0.70
N THR A 534 3.56 32.37 0.70
CA THR A 534 4.69 32.99 1.41
C THR A 534 4.65 32.88 2.94
N GLY A 535 3.55 32.37 3.50
CA GLY A 535 3.38 32.10 4.93
C GLY A 535 3.31 30.60 5.29
N LEU A 536 3.52 29.69 4.34
CA LEU A 536 3.61 28.25 4.57
C LEU A 536 5.08 27.83 4.49
N HIS A 537 5.59 27.21 5.55
CA HIS A 537 7.01 26.87 5.66
C HIS A 537 7.23 25.42 6.05
N VAL A 538 8.28 24.83 5.48
CA VAL A 538 8.81 23.51 5.85
C VAL A 538 10.27 23.61 6.29
N SER A 539 10.66 22.77 7.24
CA SER A 539 12.06 22.56 7.61
C SER A 539 12.35 21.07 7.75
N VAL A 540 13.49 20.61 7.23
CA VAL A 540 14.00 19.26 7.50
C VAL A 540 14.58 19.23 8.91
N THR A 541 14.04 18.36 9.77
CA THR A 541 14.44 18.26 11.18
C THR A 541 15.43 17.13 11.44
N SER A 542 15.50 16.16 10.55
CA SER A 542 16.48 15.07 10.61
C SER A 542 16.81 14.54 9.21
N HIS A 543 17.98 13.94 9.10
CA HIS A 543 18.45 13.20 7.93
C HIS A 543 18.74 11.76 8.34
N GLY A 544 18.62 10.84 7.39
CA GLY A 544 18.86 9.41 7.60
C GLY A 544 19.27 8.70 6.33
N GLN A 545 19.37 7.39 6.43
CA GLN A 545 19.73 6.50 5.33
C GLN A 545 18.57 5.56 4.98
N ASP A 546 17.34 6.07 4.95
CA ASP A 546 16.19 5.28 4.48
C ASP A 546 16.36 4.99 2.98
N VAL A 547 16.65 3.72 2.66
CA VAL A 547 16.95 3.26 1.30
C VAL A 547 15.74 3.34 0.39
N GLY A 548 14.54 3.12 0.92
CA GLY A 548 13.30 3.17 0.15
C GLY A 548 12.95 4.61 -0.23
N VAL A 549 13.08 5.53 0.72
CA VAL A 549 12.89 6.97 0.49
C VAL A 549 13.96 7.50 -0.48
N ALA A 550 15.23 7.13 -0.32
CA ALA A 550 16.28 7.50 -1.25
C ALA A 550 16.05 6.95 -2.67
N GLY A 551 15.54 5.72 -2.78
CA GLY A 551 15.11 5.13 -4.06
C GLY A 551 14.02 5.94 -4.76
N ALA A 552 12.95 6.32 -4.03
CA ALA A 552 11.87 7.14 -4.56
C ALA A 552 12.34 8.56 -4.96
N ILE A 553 13.23 9.18 -4.17
CA ILE A 553 13.84 10.47 -4.52
C ILE A 553 14.69 10.33 -5.79
N ALA A 554 15.56 9.32 -5.87
CA ALA A 554 16.40 9.08 -7.04
C ALA A 554 15.53 8.88 -8.30
N ARG A 555 14.45 8.12 -8.18
CA ARG A 555 13.49 7.91 -9.28
C ARG A 555 12.79 9.19 -9.70
N THR A 556 12.36 10.02 -8.75
CA THR A 556 11.81 11.37 -9.02
C THR A 556 12.81 12.22 -9.82
N LEU A 557 14.06 12.27 -9.39
CA LEU A 557 15.13 13.02 -10.05
C LEU A 557 15.46 12.47 -11.44
N ILE A 558 15.41 11.15 -11.65
CA ILE A 558 15.61 10.51 -12.96
C ILE A 558 14.53 10.96 -13.95
N TYR A 559 13.25 10.83 -13.58
CA TYR A 559 12.14 11.25 -14.45
C TYR A 559 12.18 12.77 -14.72
N TYR A 560 12.47 13.59 -13.71
CA TYR A 560 12.62 15.03 -13.89
C TYR A 560 13.78 15.38 -14.84
N ALA A 561 14.96 14.80 -14.64
CA ALA A 561 16.12 15.02 -15.49
C ALA A 561 15.88 14.59 -16.94
N ALA A 562 15.20 13.45 -17.15
CA ALA A 562 14.85 12.97 -18.48
C ALA A 562 13.90 13.94 -19.21
N ALA A 563 12.97 14.56 -18.49
CA ALA A 563 12.00 15.50 -19.05
C ALA A 563 12.56 16.92 -19.25
N SER A 564 13.42 17.40 -18.34
CA SER A 564 13.91 18.79 -18.31
C SER A 564 15.32 18.98 -18.91
N GLY A 565 16.13 17.91 -18.93
CA GLY A 565 17.56 17.97 -19.22
C GLY A 565 18.41 18.46 -18.03
N ASP A 566 17.87 18.46 -16.80
CA ASP A 566 18.60 18.91 -15.61
C ASP A 566 19.72 17.93 -15.20
N GLN A 567 20.96 18.34 -15.40
CA GLN A 567 22.14 17.51 -15.15
C GLN A 567 22.41 17.30 -13.66
N GLU A 568 22.10 18.27 -12.80
CA GLU A 568 22.34 18.15 -11.36
C GLU A 568 21.46 17.06 -10.73
N SER A 569 20.20 16.98 -11.17
CA SER A 569 19.28 15.91 -10.82
C SER A 569 19.78 14.54 -11.29
N ALA A 570 20.22 14.43 -12.55
CA ALA A 570 20.79 13.19 -13.09
C ALA A 570 22.02 12.72 -12.30
N ASP A 571 22.95 13.64 -12.03
CA ASP A 571 24.19 13.36 -11.31
C ASP A 571 23.91 12.95 -9.85
N THR A 572 22.96 13.62 -9.19
CA THR A 572 22.57 13.32 -7.80
C THR A 572 21.86 11.99 -7.68
N ALA A 573 20.92 11.69 -8.59
CA ALA A 573 20.26 10.39 -8.63
C ALA A 573 21.28 9.26 -8.83
N LYS A 574 22.20 9.43 -9.78
CA LYS A 574 23.29 8.47 -10.00
C LYS A 574 24.12 8.26 -8.73
N ALA A 575 24.53 9.35 -8.08
CA ALA A 575 25.36 9.31 -6.89
C ALA A 575 24.66 8.59 -5.72
N LEU A 576 23.36 8.81 -5.52
CA LEU A 576 22.57 8.09 -4.52
C LEU A 576 22.50 6.59 -4.80
N LEU A 577 22.17 6.20 -6.05
CA LEU A 577 22.10 4.80 -6.45
C LEU A 577 23.45 4.09 -6.31
N ASP A 578 24.55 4.75 -6.65
CA ASP A 578 25.91 4.22 -6.46
C ASP A 578 26.26 4.08 -4.98
N ALA A 579 25.97 5.09 -4.16
CA ALA A 579 26.26 5.06 -2.74
C ALA A 579 25.48 3.94 -2.02
N MET A 580 24.17 3.81 -2.29
CA MET A 580 23.36 2.71 -1.75
C MET A 580 23.90 1.34 -2.17
N TRP A 581 24.24 1.19 -3.46
CA TRP A 581 24.78 -0.07 -3.96
C TRP A 581 26.12 -0.45 -3.32
N GLU A 582 27.09 0.47 -3.32
CA GLU A 582 28.46 0.20 -2.89
C GLU A 582 28.60 0.10 -1.36
N GLN A 583 27.79 0.86 -0.62
CA GLN A 583 27.93 1.01 0.83
C GLN A 583 26.93 0.16 1.62
N ASN A 584 25.80 -0.23 1.02
CA ASN A 584 24.67 -0.83 1.75
C ASN A 584 24.10 -2.13 1.15
N SER A 585 24.69 -2.68 0.09
CA SER A 585 24.32 -4.01 -0.38
C SER A 585 24.75 -5.11 0.59
N ASP A 586 23.85 -6.05 0.87
CA ASP A 586 24.12 -7.26 1.66
C ASP A 586 23.57 -8.54 1.00
N GLU A 587 23.43 -9.63 1.78
CA GLU A 587 22.95 -10.92 1.29
C GLU A 587 21.48 -10.89 0.84
N LYS A 588 20.64 -10.07 1.49
CA LYS A 588 19.20 -10.01 1.22
C LYS A 588 18.82 -8.88 0.26
N GLY A 589 19.61 -7.83 0.16
CA GLY A 589 19.28 -6.68 -0.69
C GLY A 589 20.18 -5.49 -0.41
N ILE A 590 19.55 -4.34 -0.17
CA ILE A 590 20.20 -3.10 0.25
C ILE A 590 19.55 -2.65 1.57
N GLY A 591 20.35 -2.56 2.63
CA GLY A 591 19.88 -2.23 3.96
C GLY A 591 20.85 -1.32 4.71
N THR A 592 20.30 -0.43 5.54
CA THR A 592 21.07 0.45 6.43
C THR A 592 20.71 0.13 7.88
N VAL A 593 21.60 0.48 8.81
CA VAL A 593 21.31 0.33 10.24
C VAL A 593 20.41 1.46 10.69
N GLU A 594 19.23 1.14 11.20
CA GLU A 594 18.28 2.08 11.79
C GLU A 594 18.10 1.82 13.29
N SER A 595 18.03 2.90 14.07
CA SER A 595 17.83 2.81 15.52
C SER A 595 16.35 2.96 15.86
N ARG A 596 15.79 2.01 16.61
CA ARG A 596 14.35 1.93 16.90
C ARG A 596 14.03 2.34 18.33
N ALA A 597 14.24 3.63 18.65
CA ALA A 597 13.96 4.16 19.99
C ALA A 597 12.46 4.10 20.34
N ASP A 598 11.61 4.10 19.32
CA ASP A 598 10.16 3.91 19.39
C ASP A 598 9.76 2.52 19.89
N PHE A 599 10.64 1.50 19.83
CA PHE A 599 10.38 0.18 20.41
C PHE A 599 10.33 0.19 21.95
N GLY A 600 10.60 1.33 22.58
CA GLY A 600 10.32 1.55 23.99
C GLY A 600 8.82 1.58 24.31
N ARG A 601 7.96 1.53 23.28
CA ARG A 601 6.49 1.50 23.41
C ARG A 601 5.90 0.08 23.43
N PHE A 602 6.72 -0.97 23.29
CA PHE A 602 6.25 -2.36 23.32
C PHE A 602 5.50 -2.68 24.64
N ASP A 603 5.93 -2.11 25.77
CA ASP A 603 5.34 -2.31 27.09
C ASP A 603 4.56 -1.09 27.61
N ASP A 604 4.18 -0.15 26.73
CA ASP A 604 3.39 1.03 27.09
C ASP A 604 2.05 0.62 27.73
N GLU A 605 1.92 0.82 29.04
CA GLU A 605 0.62 0.79 29.72
C GLU A 605 -0.13 2.09 29.46
N TYR A 606 -1.42 1.98 29.10
CA TYR A 606 -2.27 3.14 28.83
C TYR A 606 -2.25 4.18 29.96
N GLN A 607 -1.88 5.41 29.60
CA GLN A 607 -1.97 6.57 30.47
C GLN A 607 -3.23 7.38 30.16
N ALA A 608 -3.99 7.78 31.19
CA ALA A 608 -5.25 8.49 30.98
C ALA A 608 -5.07 9.80 30.18
N GLY A 609 -5.57 9.81 28.94
CA GLY A 609 -5.45 10.94 28.00
C GLY A 609 -4.06 11.09 27.36
N GLY A 610 -3.24 10.04 27.43
CA GLY A 610 -1.98 9.92 26.73
C GLY A 610 -1.89 8.56 26.03
N GLN A 611 -0.66 8.12 25.78
CA GLN A 611 -0.38 6.95 24.95
C GLN A 611 -0.65 5.61 25.65
N GLY A 612 -0.73 4.56 24.83
CA GLY A 612 -0.79 3.15 25.22
C GLY A 612 -2.13 2.49 24.85
N VAL A 613 -2.20 1.16 24.88
CA VAL A 613 -3.38 0.41 24.42
C VAL A 613 -4.58 0.68 25.32
N TYR A 614 -5.52 1.51 24.84
CA TYR A 614 -6.77 1.75 25.57
C TYR A 614 -7.74 0.58 25.40
N VAL A 615 -8.30 0.08 26.50
CA VAL A 615 -9.44 -0.87 26.48
C VAL A 615 -10.54 -0.32 27.41
N PRO A 616 -11.81 -0.21 26.96
CA PRO A 616 -12.90 0.30 27.78
C PRO A 616 -13.04 -0.44 29.13
N GLY A 617 -13.30 0.31 30.20
CA GLY A 617 -13.43 -0.26 31.54
C GLY A 617 -14.54 -1.33 31.62
N GLY A 618 -14.15 -2.55 31.98
CA GLY A 618 -15.07 -3.70 32.10
C GLY A 618 -15.24 -4.50 30.81
N TRP A 619 -14.66 -4.05 29.69
CA TRP A 619 -14.53 -4.86 28.49
C TRP A 619 -13.42 -5.90 28.71
N THR A 620 -13.68 -7.15 28.30
CA THR A 620 -12.72 -8.25 28.34
C THR A 620 -12.93 -9.16 27.14
N GLY A 621 -11.84 -9.56 26.50
CA GLY A 621 -11.85 -10.48 25.37
C GLY A 621 -10.60 -11.37 25.34
N THR A 622 -10.53 -12.27 24.37
CA THR A 622 -9.40 -13.20 24.22
C THR A 622 -9.03 -13.40 22.76
N TYR A 623 -7.75 -13.27 22.44
CA TYR A 623 -7.20 -13.60 21.11
C TYR A 623 -7.15 -15.12 20.87
N PRO A 624 -7.02 -15.57 19.62
CA PRO A 624 -6.90 -16.99 19.29
C PRO A 624 -5.75 -17.73 20.00
N ASN A 625 -4.62 -17.07 20.24
CA ASN A 625 -3.47 -17.61 20.97
C ASN A 625 -3.69 -17.67 22.50
N GLY A 626 -4.75 -17.04 23.02
CA GLY A 626 -5.10 -17.00 24.44
C GLY A 626 -4.79 -15.68 25.15
N ASP A 627 -4.13 -14.73 24.48
CA ASP A 627 -3.83 -13.42 25.06
C ASP A 627 -5.10 -12.71 25.50
N GLN A 628 -5.06 -12.14 26.70
CA GLN A 628 -6.21 -11.47 27.30
C GLN A 628 -6.21 -10.01 26.88
N VAL A 629 -7.34 -9.55 26.35
CA VAL A 629 -7.54 -8.14 26.03
C VAL A 629 -8.41 -7.54 27.11
N SER A 630 -7.85 -6.66 27.94
CA SER A 630 -8.55 -6.01 29.05
C SER A 630 -7.86 -4.70 29.44
N ALA A 631 -8.48 -3.88 30.27
CA ALA A 631 -7.87 -2.63 30.71
C ALA A 631 -6.52 -2.87 31.43
N GLY A 632 -5.48 -2.17 30.99
CA GLY A 632 -4.12 -2.25 31.56
C GLY A 632 -3.15 -3.14 30.79
N VAL A 633 -3.56 -3.70 29.65
CA VAL A 633 -2.64 -4.38 28.72
C VAL A 633 -1.76 -3.38 27.98
N SER A 634 -0.56 -3.81 27.63
CA SER A 634 0.37 -3.15 26.70
C SER A 634 0.21 -3.67 25.26
N PHE A 635 1.01 -3.13 24.33
CA PHE A 635 1.12 -3.64 22.96
C PHE A 635 1.58 -5.11 22.93
N LEU A 636 2.60 -5.44 23.73
CA LEU A 636 3.18 -6.79 23.84
C LEU A 636 2.22 -7.78 24.50
N ASP A 637 1.47 -7.38 25.53
CA ASP A 637 0.54 -8.27 26.26
C ASP A 637 -0.53 -8.91 25.37
N ILE A 638 -0.86 -8.27 24.25
CA ILE A 638 -1.85 -8.75 23.28
C ILE A 638 -1.22 -9.30 21.99
N ARG A 639 0.10 -9.44 21.97
CA ARG A 639 0.93 -9.95 20.88
C ARG A 639 2.07 -10.81 21.44
N SER A 640 1.75 -11.71 22.36
CA SER A 640 2.77 -12.49 23.09
C SER A 640 3.66 -13.35 22.19
N PHE A 641 3.23 -13.62 20.95
CA PHE A 641 4.06 -14.26 19.93
C PHE A 641 5.36 -13.52 19.64
N TYR A 642 5.45 -12.22 19.93
CA TYR A 642 6.70 -11.46 19.81
C TYR A 642 7.80 -11.98 20.73
N GLU A 643 7.45 -12.56 21.89
CA GLU A 643 8.44 -13.10 22.82
C GLU A 643 9.24 -14.28 22.22
N ASP A 644 8.69 -14.93 21.18
CA ASP A 644 9.33 -16.02 20.44
C ASP A 644 10.14 -15.53 19.23
N ASP A 645 10.10 -14.24 18.89
CA ASP A 645 10.81 -13.65 17.76
C ASP A 645 12.33 -13.61 17.99
N PRO A 646 13.17 -14.00 17.02
CA PRO A 646 14.63 -14.01 17.18
C PRO A 646 15.25 -12.62 17.45
N MET A 647 14.60 -11.53 17.08
CA MET A 647 15.06 -10.15 17.31
C MET A 647 14.53 -9.57 18.63
N PHE A 648 13.50 -10.16 19.23
CA PHE A 648 12.90 -9.65 20.47
C PHE A 648 13.86 -9.58 21.66
N PRO A 649 14.88 -10.45 21.83
CA PRO A 649 15.86 -10.29 22.91
C PRO A 649 16.55 -8.91 22.94
N GLU A 650 16.78 -8.27 21.80
CA GLU A 650 17.37 -6.92 21.73
C GLU A 650 16.37 -5.85 22.18
N VAL A 651 15.08 -6.02 21.86
CA VAL A 651 13.99 -5.17 22.33
C VAL A 651 13.82 -5.33 23.84
N GLN A 652 13.78 -6.56 24.35
CA GLN A 652 13.66 -6.83 25.77
C GLN A 652 14.82 -6.21 26.58
N GLU A 653 16.05 -6.25 26.06
CA GLU A 653 17.19 -5.57 26.69
C GLU A 653 16.98 -4.05 26.77
N TYR A 654 16.42 -3.44 25.72
CA TYR A 654 16.09 -2.02 25.72
C TYR A 654 14.99 -1.67 26.73
N LEU A 655 13.92 -2.47 26.79
CA LEU A 655 12.83 -2.30 27.78
C LEU A 655 13.36 -2.43 29.22
N ASP A 656 14.37 -3.28 29.45
CA ASP A 656 15.06 -3.42 30.74
C ASP A 656 16.03 -2.26 31.08
N GLY A 657 16.09 -1.22 30.23
CA GLY A 657 16.92 -0.02 30.40
C GLY A 657 18.28 -0.08 29.71
N GLY A 658 18.43 -0.98 28.73
CA GLY A 658 19.59 -1.09 27.85
C GLY A 658 19.67 0.01 26.78
N ASP A 659 20.54 -0.22 25.80
CA ASP A 659 20.72 0.68 24.65
C ASP A 659 19.56 0.55 23.64
N VAL A 660 19.32 1.60 22.85
CA VAL A 660 18.30 1.57 21.78
C VAL A 660 18.65 0.47 20.77
N PRO A 661 17.69 -0.41 20.41
CA PRO A 661 17.97 -1.51 19.50
C PRO A 661 18.20 -0.99 18.08
N GLN A 662 19.04 -1.72 17.33
CA GLN A 662 19.45 -1.35 15.98
C GLN A 662 19.23 -2.51 15.04
N PHE A 663 18.51 -2.26 13.95
CA PHE A 663 18.17 -3.29 12.98
C PHE A 663 18.56 -2.86 11.57
N THR A 664 18.66 -3.84 10.68
CA THR A 664 18.79 -3.63 9.24
C THR A 664 17.63 -4.34 8.59
N TYR A 665 16.65 -3.56 8.12
CA TYR A 665 15.43 -4.10 7.55
C TYR A 665 15.45 -4.15 6.03
N HIS A 666 14.77 -5.16 5.52
CA HIS A 666 14.54 -5.43 4.11
C HIS A 666 13.04 -5.34 3.82
N ARG A 667 12.50 -4.12 3.94
CA ARG A 667 11.11 -3.83 3.57
C ARG A 667 10.92 -4.08 2.08
N PHE A 668 9.92 -4.85 1.69
CA PHE A 668 9.68 -5.26 0.31
C PHE A 668 9.53 -4.04 -0.62
N TRP A 669 8.76 -3.04 -0.17
CA TRP A 669 8.54 -1.80 -0.92
C TRP A 669 9.84 -1.00 -1.09
N ALA A 670 10.72 -0.99 -0.08
CA ALA A 670 11.96 -0.22 -0.11
C ALA A 670 12.96 -0.83 -1.08
N GLN A 671 13.10 -2.16 -1.09
CA GLN A 671 13.92 -2.86 -2.08
C GLN A 671 13.41 -2.62 -3.49
N THR A 672 12.09 -2.67 -3.68
CA THR A 672 11.46 -2.38 -4.96
C THR A 672 11.72 -0.94 -5.41
N ALA A 673 11.61 0.05 -4.51
CA ALA A 673 11.86 1.45 -4.84
C ALA A 673 13.30 1.66 -5.36
N VAL A 674 14.29 1.04 -4.72
CA VAL A 674 15.68 1.10 -5.19
C VAL A 674 15.87 0.35 -6.50
N ALA A 675 15.33 -0.88 -6.61
CA ALA A 675 15.45 -1.68 -7.84
C ALA A 675 14.83 -0.95 -9.04
N THR A 676 13.60 -0.47 -8.92
CA THR A 676 12.92 0.25 -10.01
C THR A 676 13.63 1.56 -10.36
N ALA A 677 14.21 2.28 -9.40
CA ALA A 677 15.05 3.44 -9.69
C ALA A 677 16.30 3.07 -10.53
N MET A 678 16.93 1.92 -10.27
CA MET A 678 18.03 1.41 -11.09
C MET A 678 17.58 1.05 -12.51
N ALA A 679 16.44 0.38 -12.65
CA ALA A 679 15.87 0.06 -13.96
C ALA A 679 15.57 1.33 -14.78
N GLU A 680 14.96 2.33 -14.14
CA GLU A 680 14.64 3.61 -14.78
C GLU A 680 15.89 4.42 -15.16
N TYR A 681 16.96 4.38 -14.37
CA TYR A 681 18.19 5.10 -14.67
C TYR A 681 18.74 4.71 -16.05
N ASP A 682 18.93 3.42 -16.32
CA ASP A 682 19.45 2.97 -17.62
C ASP A 682 18.44 3.18 -18.76
N ARG A 683 17.14 3.05 -18.47
CA ARG A 683 16.08 3.30 -19.47
C ARG A 683 16.08 4.74 -19.95
N LEU A 684 16.22 5.70 -19.03
CA LEU A 684 15.99 7.12 -19.30
C LEU A 684 17.26 7.94 -19.48
N LEU A 685 18.32 7.61 -18.75
CA LEU A 685 19.57 8.38 -18.70
C LEU A 685 20.81 7.56 -19.11
N GLY A 686 20.64 6.25 -19.36
CA GLY A 686 21.72 5.37 -19.81
C GLY A 686 22.18 5.67 -21.24
N ALA A 687 23.38 5.19 -21.60
CA ALA A 687 23.99 5.44 -22.92
C ALA A 687 23.15 4.93 -24.12
N GLY A 688 22.16 4.05 -23.88
CA GLY A 688 21.20 3.60 -24.90
C GLY A 688 20.07 4.61 -25.18
N ALA A 689 19.74 5.49 -24.23
CA ALA A 689 18.70 6.51 -24.37
C ALA A 689 19.11 7.60 -25.38
N GLU A 690 20.39 7.98 -25.40
CA GLU A 690 20.94 8.93 -26.38
C GLU A 690 20.82 8.43 -27.83
N ALA A 691 20.89 7.12 -28.06
CA ALA A 691 20.80 6.53 -29.40
C ALA A 691 19.37 6.48 -29.95
N ALA A 692 18.35 6.41 -29.08
CA ALA A 692 16.94 6.47 -29.47
C ALA A 692 16.51 7.92 -29.78
N ALA A 693 16.98 8.89 -29.00
CA ALA A 693 16.71 10.32 -29.21
C ALA A 693 17.35 10.92 -30.48
N GLU A 694 18.38 10.28 -31.05
CA GLU A 694 18.96 10.65 -32.35
C GLU A 694 18.20 10.05 -33.56
N THR A 695 17.21 9.17 -33.33
CA THR A 695 16.46 8.48 -34.39
C THR A 695 15.02 8.95 -34.60
N ASP A 696 14.51 9.83 -33.74
CA ASP A 696 13.29 10.64 -33.93
C ASP A 696 13.62 12.07 -34.39
#